data_AF-A0A9P6URZ7-F1
#
_entry.id   AF-A0A9P6URZ7-F1
#
_cell.length_a   1.000
_cell.length_b   1.000
_cell.length_c   1.000
_cell.angle_alpha   90.00
_cell.angle_beta   90.00
_cell.angle_gamma   90.00
#
_symmetry.space_group_name_H-M   'P 1'
#
loop_
_entity.id
_entity.type
_entity.pdbx_description
1 polymer ?
#
loop_
_entity_poly.entity_id
_entity_poly.type
_entity_poly.pdbx_seq_one_letter_code
_entity_poly.pdbx_strand_id
1 'polypeptide(L)'
;MPPHTHAQGSVLTATLVPVAPKELSKTSSVACLDDVCVMDKGQSELPSLPIPPLDQTLARYLESIRPLTTDEEYNRVSTEIQQFNQSGQGADLDQRLRDHARSCEQRGTSWLAEWWDDWAYFSHRDSSTFFVNYYFGFQDDPRMPTQTARAAQLVSLALEFRQLIATRTLTPDMARNSPFCMNMYRYLFNYSRISGTQTDSAIGFPTETNNHLCVVRNGKFYIFETQHLPSKPSSVLSPREIMIQLERIKRMADDDKSSVPPIGILSTGQRDQAAKDRLTLFQAHTSNKAHMAKIESSMFVLCLDSTSPSTSEEMSRACWHGDGASRWFDKCFQLIVFANGRAGMNGEHSKMDATPTSRLCRYLIDEAQARALPDFRNLNAEDLYELASMLDKPQPLKFTTSPALDNAITSAFEYFRTTVAAHEMIPTEFKGYGKGLIKSFKMSPDAYVQMALQLAYYRKHGEFVATYESAATRKYRHGRTETARSCSNESKAFCEAMDNPDMSLKERAALCRAAVARHAQYTAWAVDGQAVDRHLLGLRLIRKPDEEVPALFADPVFARSCRWRLSTSQISDDCFNAYGWGEVVPDGYGCAYMVKETELYFCLTSLKLGSKEFGEHIVDALEDMRFTFEQVRKIEKAEAAQAAIVAAAAAAEAQRKAEFELAKIDQNIEASERLEHSVIPDQYITSRSPSPARPPMPAPRTSLFFQKNDPVLRTAAARNAMAKAQEKYWSGIDDIAFGDLTIGSPKPQYRSLMPANSMSSPSSSSTAAATPAKTGRPRSESSQLRAFMAILMGEDGILSRLRSKRNSGLGSKKASPPPSP
;
A
#
# COMPACT_ATOMS: atom_id res chain seq x y z
N MET A 1 -64.81 20.85 -39.65
CA MET A 1 -65.92 20.53 -38.73
C MET A 1 -66.01 19.00 -38.59
N PRO A 2 -66.30 18.50 -37.38
CA PRO A 2 -65.68 17.28 -36.78
C PRO A 2 -66.74 16.14 -36.64
N PRO A 3 -66.62 15.04 -35.83
CA PRO A 3 -66.14 14.91 -34.42
C PRO A 3 -65.08 13.78 -34.18
N HIS A 4 -64.08 13.90 -33.30
CA HIS A 4 -64.05 13.82 -31.81
C HIS A 4 -64.57 12.47 -31.27
N THR A 5 -63.83 11.62 -30.54
CA THR A 5 -62.95 11.84 -29.37
C THR A 5 -61.99 10.64 -29.20
N HIS A 6 -60.72 10.87 -28.85
CA HIS A 6 -59.74 9.82 -28.51
C HIS A 6 -59.38 9.85 -27.03
N ALA A 7 -59.25 8.65 -26.49
CA ALA A 7 -59.18 8.28 -25.08
C ALA A 7 -57.95 8.79 -24.34
N GLN A 8 -58.17 9.07 -23.05
CA GLN A 8 -57.15 9.27 -22.03
C GLN A 8 -56.34 7.98 -21.82
N GLY A 9 -55.02 8.08 -21.92
CA GLY A 9 -54.09 7.02 -21.56
C GLY A 9 -53.97 6.90 -20.05
N SER A 10 -54.21 5.71 -19.53
CA SER A 10 -53.90 5.32 -18.16
C SER A 10 -52.39 5.13 -17.99
N VAL A 11 -51.90 5.64 -16.86
CA VAL A 11 -50.52 5.45 -16.37
C VAL A 11 -50.33 3.98 -16.02
N LEU A 12 -49.47 3.28 -16.77
CA LEU A 12 -48.91 1.99 -16.37
C LEU A 12 -47.50 2.22 -15.84
N THR A 13 -47.38 2.25 -14.52
CA THR A 13 -46.14 2.09 -13.77
C THR A 13 -45.56 0.70 -14.07
N ALA A 14 -44.57 0.63 -14.96
CA ALA A 14 -43.79 -0.58 -15.17
C ALA A 14 -42.81 -0.77 -14.00
N THR A 15 -43.21 -1.58 -13.03
CA THR A 15 -42.35 -2.10 -11.98
C THR A 15 -41.22 -2.90 -12.61
N LEU A 16 -40.00 -2.36 -12.59
CA LEU A 16 -38.79 -3.09 -12.96
C LEU A 16 -38.56 -4.17 -11.90
N VAL A 17 -38.85 -5.42 -12.26
CA VAL A 17 -38.42 -6.60 -11.51
C VAL A 17 -36.89 -6.64 -11.57
N PRO A 18 -36.17 -6.66 -10.44
CA PRO A 18 -34.72 -6.80 -10.45
C PRO A 18 -34.38 -8.22 -10.89
N VAL A 19 -33.71 -8.34 -12.03
CA VAL A 19 -33.06 -9.59 -12.44
C VAL A 19 -31.91 -9.81 -11.47
N ALA A 20 -31.99 -10.87 -10.67
CA ALA A 20 -30.97 -11.26 -9.71
C ALA A 20 -29.58 -11.36 -10.38
N PRO A 21 -28.49 -10.98 -9.68
CA PRO A 21 -27.15 -11.20 -10.19
C PRO A 21 -26.95 -12.71 -10.33
N LYS A 22 -26.73 -13.19 -11.57
CA LYS A 22 -26.23 -14.55 -11.75
C LYS A 22 -24.82 -14.58 -11.16
N GLU A 23 -24.69 -15.27 -10.04
CA GLU A 23 -23.41 -15.69 -9.48
C GLU A 23 -22.54 -16.28 -10.60
N LEU A 24 -21.29 -15.82 -10.69
CA LEU A 24 -20.20 -16.51 -11.36
C LEU A 24 -19.86 -17.78 -10.54
N SER A 25 -20.76 -18.76 -10.54
CA SER A 25 -20.48 -20.10 -10.04
C SER A 25 -20.58 -21.09 -11.20
N LYS A 26 -19.50 -21.88 -11.36
CA LYS A 26 -19.19 -22.84 -12.44
C LYS A 26 -18.48 -22.25 -13.65
N THR A 27 -17.20 -21.93 -13.47
CA THR A 27 -16.20 -22.10 -14.52
C THR A 27 -16.18 -23.57 -14.95
N SER A 28 -16.46 -23.84 -16.22
CA SER A 28 -16.24 -25.14 -16.85
C SER A 28 -14.78 -25.54 -16.66
N SER A 29 -14.56 -26.76 -16.15
CA SER A 29 -13.24 -27.38 -16.01
C SER A 29 -12.52 -27.38 -17.36
N VAL A 30 -11.58 -26.45 -17.54
CA VAL A 30 -10.50 -26.63 -18.50
C VAL A 30 -9.72 -27.84 -18.00
N ALA A 31 -9.61 -28.88 -18.81
CA ALA A 31 -8.79 -30.03 -18.52
C ALA A 31 -7.36 -29.55 -18.24
N CYS A 32 -6.99 -29.52 -16.96
CA CYS A 32 -5.65 -29.22 -16.52
C CYS A 32 -4.82 -30.43 -16.95
N LEU A 33 -4.08 -30.30 -18.04
CA LEU A 33 -2.87 -31.08 -18.22
C LEU A 33 -2.00 -30.83 -16.97
N ASP A 34 -1.31 -31.86 -16.49
CA ASP A 34 -0.63 -31.96 -15.18
C ASP A 34 0.43 -30.88 -14.81
N ASP A 35 0.43 -29.72 -15.47
CA ASP A 35 1.20 -28.54 -15.12
C ASP A 35 0.51 -27.76 -13.98
N VAL A 36 0.82 -28.23 -12.77
CA VAL A 36 0.64 -27.64 -11.42
C VAL A 36 -0.06 -26.26 -11.37
N CYS A 37 -1.31 -26.26 -10.88
CA CYS A 37 -2.04 -25.06 -10.45
C CYS A 37 -1.40 -24.43 -9.17
N VAL A 38 -0.20 -23.87 -9.31
CA VAL A 38 0.67 -23.41 -8.21
C VAL A 38 -0.03 -22.40 -7.30
N MET A 39 -0.85 -21.51 -7.87
CA MET A 39 -1.56 -20.44 -7.14
C MET A 39 -2.54 -20.96 -6.09
N ASP A 40 -3.06 -22.18 -6.28
CA ASP A 40 -4.05 -22.79 -5.39
C ASP A 40 -3.43 -23.59 -4.26
N LYS A 41 -2.11 -23.73 -4.23
CA LYS A 41 -1.40 -24.47 -3.20
C LYS A 41 -1.74 -23.91 -1.81
N GLY A 42 -2.37 -24.76 -1.00
CA GLY A 42 -2.80 -24.48 0.36
C GLY A 42 -3.98 -23.49 0.51
N GLN A 43 -4.65 -23.09 -0.58
CA GLN A 43 -5.84 -22.23 -0.50
C GLN A 43 -7.05 -22.95 0.12
N SER A 44 -7.23 -24.24 -0.14
CA SER A 44 -8.29 -25.07 0.45
C SER A 44 -8.11 -25.27 1.96
N GLU A 45 -6.87 -25.24 2.43
CA GLU A 45 -6.46 -25.45 3.82
C GLU A 45 -6.56 -24.17 4.67
N LEU A 46 -6.85 -23.02 4.05
CA LEU A 46 -6.97 -21.76 4.78
C LEU A 46 -8.09 -21.84 5.82
N PRO A 47 -7.83 -21.46 7.09
CA PRO A 47 -8.86 -21.41 8.11
C PRO A 47 -9.89 -20.34 7.79
N SER A 48 -11.12 -20.53 8.27
CA SER A 48 -12.15 -19.49 8.23
C SER A 48 -11.79 -18.34 9.17
N LEU A 49 -12.19 -17.12 8.78
CA LEU A 49 -11.97 -15.93 9.60
C LEU A 49 -12.70 -16.09 10.94
N PRO A 50 -11.99 -16.04 12.10
CA PRO A 50 -12.61 -16.29 13.39
C PRO A 50 -13.56 -15.16 13.79
N ILE A 51 -14.43 -15.46 14.75
CA ILE A 51 -15.18 -14.49 15.54
C ILE A 51 -14.69 -14.65 16.99
N PRO A 52 -14.09 -13.62 17.60
CA PRO A 52 -13.61 -13.71 18.98
C PRO A 52 -14.75 -14.02 19.96
N PRO A 53 -14.45 -14.52 21.16
CA PRO A 53 -15.41 -14.53 22.26
C PRO A 53 -15.95 -13.11 22.52
N LEU A 54 -17.26 -12.98 22.75
CA LEU A 54 -17.91 -11.68 22.93
C LEU A 54 -17.34 -10.91 24.13
N ASP A 55 -17.15 -11.60 25.26
CA ASP A 55 -16.55 -11.07 26.48
C ASP A 55 -15.14 -10.52 26.24
N GLN A 56 -14.32 -11.25 25.48
CA GLN A 56 -12.99 -10.81 25.06
C GLN A 56 -13.05 -9.53 24.21
N THR A 57 -13.98 -9.44 23.26
CA THR A 57 -14.18 -8.25 22.43
C THR A 57 -14.61 -7.05 23.28
N LEU A 58 -15.58 -7.22 24.18
CA LEU A 58 -16.10 -6.13 25.02
C LEU A 58 -15.05 -5.64 26.03
N ALA A 59 -14.28 -6.54 26.64
CA ALA A 59 -13.19 -6.18 27.55
C ALA A 59 -12.08 -5.39 26.85
N ARG A 60 -11.67 -5.83 25.65
CA ARG A 60 -10.67 -5.11 24.84
C ARG A 60 -11.20 -3.79 24.32
N TYR A 61 -12.50 -3.70 24.00
CA TYR A 61 -13.11 -2.45 23.59
C TYR A 61 -13.03 -1.42 24.71
N LEU A 62 -13.41 -1.79 25.94
CA LEU A 62 -13.25 -0.94 27.13
C LEU A 62 -11.79 -0.50 27.31
N GLU A 63 -10.84 -1.44 27.26
CA GLU A 63 -9.41 -1.11 27.35
C GLU A 63 -8.99 -0.07 26.29
N SER A 64 -9.48 -0.24 25.05
CA SER A 64 -9.10 0.61 23.90
C SER A 64 -9.71 2.01 23.92
N ILE A 65 -10.86 2.20 24.58
CA ILE A 65 -11.50 3.53 24.68
C ILE A 65 -11.02 4.33 25.89
N ARG A 66 -10.41 3.67 26.88
CA ARG A 66 -9.92 4.34 28.10
C ARG A 66 -9.05 5.58 27.83
N PRO A 67 -8.09 5.59 26.88
CA PRO A 67 -7.31 6.80 26.60
C PRO A 67 -8.11 7.90 25.88
N LEU A 68 -9.33 7.61 25.42
CA LEU A 68 -10.21 8.49 24.63
C LEU A 68 -11.43 9.02 25.42
N THR A 69 -11.53 8.69 26.71
CA THR A 69 -12.72 8.95 27.53
C THR A 69 -12.38 9.60 28.86
N THR A 70 -13.30 10.41 29.37
CA THR A 70 -13.30 10.77 30.80
C THR A 70 -13.74 9.58 31.66
N ASP A 71 -13.63 9.71 32.98
CA ASP A 71 -14.11 8.68 33.92
C ASP A 71 -15.63 8.49 33.85
N GLU A 72 -16.39 9.58 33.71
CA GLU A 72 -17.85 9.53 33.59
C GLU A 72 -18.26 8.81 32.31
N GLU A 73 -17.64 9.16 31.18
CA GLU A 73 -17.87 8.50 29.89
C GLU A 73 -17.52 7.02 29.95
N TYR A 74 -16.35 6.68 30.51
CA TYR A 74 -15.90 5.30 30.64
C TYR A 74 -16.85 4.46 31.52
N ASN A 75 -17.25 4.98 32.67
CA ASN A 75 -18.16 4.30 33.60
C ASN A 75 -19.55 4.09 32.99
N ARG A 76 -20.03 5.07 32.21
CA ARG A 76 -21.29 4.95 31.48
C ARG A 76 -21.23 3.85 30.42
N VAL A 77 -20.20 3.84 29.56
CA VAL A 77 -20.01 2.77 28.56
C VAL A 77 -19.84 1.41 29.23
N SER A 78 -19.11 1.33 30.35
CA SER A 78 -18.97 0.09 31.13
C SER A 78 -20.33 -0.42 31.62
N THR A 79 -21.20 0.47 32.09
CA THR A 79 -22.58 0.12 32.50
C THR A 79 -23.40 -0.37 31.32
N GLU A 80 -23.32 0.31 30.17
CA GLU A 80 -24.02 -0.10 28.95
C GLU A 80 -23.55 -1.47 28.43
N ILE A 81 -22.26 -1.79 28.56
CA ILE A 81 -21.71 -3.13 28.24
C ILE A 81 -22.23 -4.19 29.20
N GLN A 82 -22.32 -3.88 30.49
CA GLN A 82 -22.93 -4.80 31.47
C GLN A 82 -24.41 -5.06 31.13
N GLN A 83 -25.16 -4.02 30.77
CA GLN A 83 -26.56 -4.15 30.33
C GLN A 83 -26.68 -4.94 29.02
N PHE A 84 -25.77 -4.72 28.07
CA PHE A 84 -25.74 -5.46 26.80
C PHE A 84 -25.53 -6.96 27.02
N ASN A 85 -24.71 -7.34 28.02
CA ASN A 85 -24.52 -8.73 28.43
C ASN A 85 -25.73 -9.28 29.21
N GLN A 86 -26.26 -8.51 30.18
CA GLN A 86 -27.34 -8.97 31.08
C GLN A 86 -28.69 -9.09 30.39
N SER A 87 -28.98 -8.24 29.39
CA SER A 87 -30.23 -8.27 28.63
C SER A 87 -30.37 -9.49 27.71
N GLY A 88 -29.28 -10.22 27.47
CA GLY A 88 -29.22 -11.31 26.48
C GLY A 88 -29.10 -10.82 25.03
N GLN A 89 -29.23 -9.51 24.77
CA GLN A 89 -29.15 -8.94 23.42
C GLN A 89 -27.79 -9.19 22.78
N GLY A 90 -26.70 -9.03 23.54
CA GLY A 90 -25.35 -9.31 23.03
C GLY A 90 -25.14 -10.78 22.65
N ALA A 91 -25.64 -11.70 23.47
CA ALA A 91 -25.55 -13.14 23.20
C ALA A 91 -26.38 -13.55 21.97
N ASP A 92 -27.57 -12.98 21.78
CA ASP A 92 -28.39 -13.21 20.58
C ASP A 92 -27.66 -12.75 19.30
N LEU A 93 -27.14 -11.52 19.30
CA LEU A 93 -26.43 -10.97 18.15
C LEU A 93 -25.16 -11.76 17.82
N ASP A 94 -24.38 -12.15 18.84
CA ASP A 94 -23.18 -12.99 18.66
C ASP A 94 -23.53 -14.37 18.10
N GLN A 95 -24.59 -15.02 18.60
CA GLN A 95 -25.05 -16.31 18.09
C GLN A 95 -25.48 -16.20 16.62
N ARG A 96 -26.26 -15.17 16.26
CA ARG A 96 -26.68 -14.94 14.87
C ARG A 96 -25.49 -14.65 13.95
N LEU A 97 -24.49 -13.91 14.43
CA LEU A 97 -23.26 -13.66 13.68
C LEU A 97 -22.48 -14.96 13.45
N ARG A 98 -22.40 -15.84 14.46
CA ARG A 98 -21.78 -17.17 14.32
C ARG A 98 -22.55 -18.06 13.35
N ASP A 99 -23.88 -17.98 13.34
CA ASP A 99 -24.72 -18.73 12.40
C ASP A 99 -24.50 -18.26 10.96
N HIS A 100 -24.45 -16.94 10.76
CA HIS A 100 -24.07 -16.32 9.49
C HIS A 100 -22.67 -16.76 9.05
N ALA A 101 -21.70 -16.80 9.98
CA ALA A 101 -20.35 -17.24 9.67
C ALA A 101 -20.28 -18.71 9.24
N ARG A 102 -21.03 -19.61 9.89
CA ARG A 102 -21.13 -21.02 9.47
C ARG A 102 -21.75 -21.15 8.07
N SER A 103 -22.77 -20.35 7.76
CA SER A 103 -23.36 -20.30 6.41
C SER A 103 -22.37 -19.77 5.36
N CYS A 104 -21.59 -18.75 5.68
CA CYS A 104 -20.55 -18.22 4.80
C CYS A 104 -19.43 -19.24 4.54
N GLU A 105 -19.00 -19.96 5.59
CA GLU A 105 -18.00 -21.01 5.48
C GLU A 105 -18.47 -22.15 4.56
N GLN A 106 -19.73 -22.57 4.65
CA GLN A 106 -20.33 -23.55 3.73
C GLN A 106 -20.33 -23.08 2.27
N ARG A 107 -20.43 -21.76 2.04
CA ARG A 107 -20.28 -21.14 0.70
C ARG A 107 -18.82 -20.89 0.30
N GLY A 108 -17.85 -21.26 1.14
CA GLY A 108 -16.42 -21.06 0.88
C GLY A 108 -15.95 -19.61 0.99
N THR A 109 -16.60 -18.78 1.80
CA THR A 109 -16.22 -17.38 2.03
C THR A 109 -16.12 -17.03 3.52
N SER A 110 -15.54 -15.86 3.84
CA SER A 110 -15.55 -15.33 5.21
C SER A 110 -16.87 -14.62 5.50
N TRP A 111 -17.24 -14.57 6.77
CA TRP A 111 -18.42 -13.87 7.25
C TRP A 111 -18.38 -12.35 7.01
N LEU A 112 -17.17 -11.82 6.84
CA LEU A 112 -16.91 -10.38 6.70
C LEU A 112 -16.79 -9.93 5.24
N ALA A 113 -16.34 -10.77 4.32
CA ALA A 113 -15.89 -10.33 2.98
C ALA A 113 -16.93 -9.45 2.25
N GLU A 114 -18.16 -9.94 2.10
CA GLU A 114 -19.24 -9.22 1.40
C GLU A 114 -19.66 -7.96 2.15
N TRP A 115 -19.86 -8.07 3.47
CA TRP A 115 -20.22 -6.93 4.30
C TRP A 115 -19.15 -5.83 4.30
N TRP A 116 -17.87 -6.18 4.27
CA TRP A 116 -16.79 -5.20 4.22
C TRP A 116 -16.74 -4.49 2.87
N ASP A 117 -16.91 -5.23 1.77
CA ASP A 117 -17.01 -4.66 0.42
C ASP A 117 -18.17 -3.64 0.34
N ASP A 118 -19.33 -4.02 0.85
CA ASP A 118 -20.54 -3.20 0.79
C ASP A 118 -20.49 -2.01 1.75
N TRP A 119 -20.21 -2.25 3.04
CA TRP A 119 -20.27 -1.24 4.09
C TRP A 119 -19.14 -0.21 3.96
N ALA A 120 -17.91 -0.66 3.74
CA ALA A 120 -16.75 0.23 3.72
C ALA A 120 -16.58 0.95 2.38
N TYR A 121 -17.06 0.37 1.27
CA TYR A 121 -16.74 0.89 -0.07
C TYR A 121 -17.95 1.17 -0.96
N PHE A 122 -18.83 0.19 -1.23
CA PHE A 122 -19.89 0.38 -2.24
C PHE A 122 -21.05 1.26 -1.77
N SER A 123 -21.40 1.16 -0.48
CA SER A 123 -22.44 2.00 0.13
C SER A 123 -21.90 3.38 0.57
N HIS A 124 -20.58 3.55 0.60
CA HIS A 124 -19.96 4.85 0.87
C HIS A 124 -20.04 5.74 -0.38
N ARG A 125 -20.61 6.95 -0.21
CA ARG A 125 -21.07 7.79 -1.34
C ARG A 125 -20.14 8.97 -1.66
N ASP A 126 -19.09 9.19 -0.88
CA ASP A 126 -18.08 10.20 -1.22
C ASP A 126 -17.24 9.76 -2.42
N SER A 127 -16.49 10.70 -3.00
CA SER A 127 -15.67 10.42 -4.17
C SER A 127 -14.61 9.36 -3.88
N SER A 128 -14.60 8.29 -4.68
CA SER A 128 -13.57 7.26 -4.59
C SER A 128 -12.16 7.81 -4.89
N THR A 129 -12.06 8.85 -5.72
CA THR A 129 -10.75 9.44 -6.09
C THR A 129 -9.98 9.95 -4.88
N PHE A 130 -10.66 10.64 -3.96
CA PHE A 130 -10.02 11.30 -2.83
C PHE A 130 -10.05 10.47 -1.56
N PHE A 131 -11.16 9.76 -1.31
CA PHE A 131 -11.43 9.14 0.00
C PHE A 131 -11.30 7.61 0.00
N VAL A 132 -11.01 6.98 -1.14
CA VAL A 132 -10.91 5.51 -1.27
C VAL A 132 -9.63 5.06 -1.97
N ASN A 133 -9.32 5.63 -3.14
CA ASN A 133 -8.20 5.19 -3.96
C ASN A 133 -6.85 5.54 -3.31
N TYR A 134 -5.90 4.63 -3.45
CA TYR A 134 -4.51 4.81 -3.04
C TYR A 134 -3.60 4.90 -4.27
N TYR A 135 -2.36 5.35 -4.07
CA TYR A 135 -1.38 5.43 -5.15
C TYR A 135 0.01 4.96 -4.70
N PHE A 136 0.82 4.51 -5.67
CA PHE A 136 2.24 4.26 -5.52
C PHE A 136 3.03 5.06 -6.56
N GLY A 137 4.08 5.74 -6.14
CA GLY A 137 5.13 6.25 -7.02
C GLY A 137 6.26 5.22 -7.08
N PHE A 138 6.67 4.83 -8.29
CA PHE A 138 7.72 3.84 -8.47
C PHE A 138 9.09 4.50 -8.38
N GLN A 139 10.08 3.73 -7.92
CA GLN A 139 11.47 4.08 -8.09
C GLN A 139 11.78 4.33 -9.57
N ASP A 140 12.60 5.35 -9.82
CA ASP A 140 13.01 5.70 -11.17
C ASP A 140 13.84 4.57 -11.80
N ASP A 141 13.64 4.35 -13.10
CA ASP A 141 14.47 3.42 -13.87
C ASP A 141 15.84 4.06 -14.12
N PRO A 142 16.96 3.45 -13.68
CA PRO A 142 18.29 4.06 -13.80
C PRO A 142 18.71 4.33 -15.26
N ARG A 143 18.06 3.70 -16.23
CA ARG A 143 18.32 3.90 -17.67
C ARG A 143 17.60 5.11 -18.24
N MET A 144 16.74 5.78 -17.47
CA MET A 144 15.95 6.95 -17.87
C MET A 144 15.25 6.77 -19.23
N PRO A 145 14.43 5.71 -19.40
CA PRO A 145 13.78 5.40 -20.66
C PRO A 145 12.83 6.52 -21.10
N THR A 146 12.61 6.62 -22.42
CA THR A 146 11.50 7.43 -22.94
C THR A 146 10.17 6.93 -22.38
N GLN A 147 9.19 7.82 -22.25
CA GLN A 147 7.84 7.50 -21.78
C GLN A 147 7.24 6.25 -22.45
N THR A 148 7.29 6.16 -23.78
CA THR A 148 6.68 5.05 -24.55
C THR A 148 7.45 3.75 -24.39
N ALA A 149 8.78 3.78 -24.31
CA ALA A 149 9.59 2.60 -24.00
C ALA A 149 9.29 2.04 -22.60
N ARG A 150 9.24 2.93 -21.58
CA ARG A 150 8.89 2.53 -20.20
C ARG A 150 7.49 1.97 -20.14
N ALA A 151 6.51 2.66 -20.72
CA ALA A 151 5.13 2.23 -20.74
C ALA A 151 4.95 0.88 -21.44
N ALA A 152 5.61 0.68 -22.59
CA ALA A 152 5.52 -0.59 -23.31
C ALA A 152 6.11 -1.76 -22.53
N GLN A 153 7.23 -1.56 -21.84
CA GLN A 153 7.82 -2.57 -20.97
C GLN A 153 6.89 -2.91 -19.79
N LEU A 154 6.38 -1.89 -19.08
CA LEU A 154 5.47 -2.09 -17.95
C LEU A 154 4.15 -2.77 -18.38
N VAL A 155 3.60 -2.40 -19.53
CA VAL A 155 2.41 -3.06 -20.10
C VAL A 155 2.72 -4.52 -20.38
N SER A 156 3.82 -4.83 -21.08
CA SER A 156 4.19 -6.22 -21.39
C SER A 156 4.30 -7.08 -20.11
N LEU A 157 4.95 -6.54 -19.07
CA LEU A 157 5.09 -7.22 -17.79
C LEU A 157 3.75 -7.38 -17.06
N ALA A 158 2.85 -6.39 -17.16
CA ALA A 158 1.50 -6.52 -16.61
C ALA A 158 0.69 -7.61 -17.33
N LEU A 159 0.87 -7.77 -18.65
CA LEU A 159 0.25 -8.88 -19.41
C LEU A 159 0.79 -10.24 -18.98
N GLU A 160 2.10 -10.35 -18.71
CA GLU A 160 2.69 -11.58 -18.15
C GLU A 160 2.12 -11.88 -16.77
N PHE A 161 2.05 -10.90 -15.87
CA PHE A 161 1.49 -11.10 -14.53
C PHE A 161 0.00 -11.49 -14.58
N ARG A 162 -0.76 -10.87 -15.49
CA ARG A 162 -2.15 -11.26 -15.79
C ARG A 162 -2.23 -12.72 -16.25
N GLN A 163 -1.32 -13.15 -17.13
CA GLN A 163 -1.28 -14.55 -17.60
C GLN A 163 -0.99 -15.52 -16.45
N LEU A 164 -0.11 -15.17 -15.51
CA LEU A 164 0.16 -15.99 -14.31
C LEU A 164 -1.10 -16.18 -13.46
N ILE A 165 -1.93 -15.14 -13.33
CA ILE A 165 -3.22 -15.23 -12.60
C ILE A 165 -4.23 -16.06 -13.40
N ALA A 166 -4.40 -15.78 -14.69
CA ALA A 166 -5.38 -16.45 -15.54
C ALA A 166 -5.11 -17.97 -15.65
N THR A 167 -3.83 -18.35 -15.72
CA THR A 167 -3.39 -19.77 -15.75
C THR A 167 -3.22 -20.38 -14.36
N ARG A 168 -3.45 -19.62 -13.28
CA ARG A 168 -3.28 -20.06 -11.88
C ARG A 168 -1.86 -20.57 -11.56
N THR A 169 -0.85 -20.03 -12.23
CA THR A 169 0.57 -20.36 -12.04
C THR A 169 1.33 -19.32 -11.19
N LEU A 170 0.69 -18.21 -10.83
CA LEU A 170 1.25 -17.23 -9.90
C LEU A 170 1.57 -17.90 -8.56
N THR A 171 2.80 -17.76 -8.07
CA THR A 171 3.19 -18.36 -6.77
C THR A 171 2.34 -17.79 -5.63
N PRO A 172 1.86 -18.59 -4.66
CA PRO A 172 1.11 -18.07 -3.53
C PRO A 172 1.90 -17.03 -2.72
N ASP A 173 1.20 -16.03 -2.22
CA ASP A 173 1.75 -15.16 -1.18
C ASP A 173 1.93 -15.98 0.11
N MET A 174 3.03 -15.79 0.83
CA MET A 174 3.38 -16.61 1.99
C MET A 174 3.66 -15.75 3.24
N ALA A 175 3.07 -16.15 4.37
CA ALA A 175 3.46 -15.75 5.71
C ALA A 175 4.42 -16.78 6.31
N ARG A 176 5.73 -16.60 6.11
CA ARG A 176 6.74 -17.63 6.39
C ARG A 176 6.42 -18.93 5.63
N ASN A 177 5.80 -19.91 6.29
CA ASN A 177 5.48 -21.22 5.73
C ASN A 177 3.98 -21.44 5.48
N SER A 178 3.13 -20.46 5.78
CA SER A 178 1.67 -20.55 5.58
C SER A 178 1.22 -19.69 4.41
N PRO A 179 0.37 -20.18 3.50
CA PRO A 179 -0.13 -19.39 2.38
C PRO A 179 -1.07 -18.30 2.87
N PHE A 180 -1.09 -17.18 2.17
CA PHE A 180 -2.14 -16.18 2.24
C PHE A 180 -3.23 -16.46 1.22
N CYS A 181 -4.43 -16.01 1.50
CA CYS A 181 -5.56 -15.98 0.60
C CYS A 181 -5.22 -15.21 -0.68
N MET A 182 -5.44 -15.87 -1.82
CA MET A 182 -5.18 -15.36 -3.16
C MET A 182 -6.46 -14.89 -3.89
N ASN A 183 -7.63 -14.90 -3.22
CA ASN A 183 -8.92 -14.58 -3.85
C ASN A 183 -8.97 -13.17 -4.46
N MET A 184 -8.32 -12.17 -3.85
CA MET A 184 -8.36 -10.79 -4.34
C MET A 184 -7.76 -10.65 -5.75
N TYR A 185 -6.76 -11.46 -6.13
CA TYR A 185 -6.09 -11.37 -7.44
C TYR A 185 -7.06 -11.50 -8.63
N ARG A 186 -8.23 -12.11 -8.43
CA ARG A 186 -9.27 -12.19 -9.47
C ARG A 186 -9.86 -10.83 -9.87
N TYR A 187 -9.69 -9.81 -9.04
CA TYR A 187 -10.13 -8.43 -9.29
C TYR A 187 -8.99 -7.52 -9.76
N LEU A 188 -7.77 -8.06 -9.94
CA LEU A 188 -6.61 -7.24 -10.30
C LEU A 188 -6.68 -6.77 -11.76
N PHE A 189 -7.19 -7.60 -12.66
CA PHE A 189 -7.37 -7.27 -14.08
C PHE A 189 -8.82 -7.44 -14.52
N ASN A 190 -9.19 -6.77 -15.62
CA ASN A 190 -10.51 -6.89 -16.23
C ASN A 190 -11.65 -6.64 -15.23
N TYR A 191 -11.44 -5.69 -14.32
CA TYR A 191 -12.39 -5.32 -13.29
C TYR A 191 -12.65 -3.81 -13.34
N SER A 192 -13.89 -3.41 -13.04
CA SER A 192 -14.27 -2.02 -12.83
C SER A 192 -15.30 -1.93 -11.71
N ARG A 193 -15.15 -0.92 -10.86
CA ARG A 193 -16.25 -0.39 -10.06
C ARG A 193 -17.23 0.33 -10.99
N ILE A 194 -18.51 0.23 -10.70
CA ILE A 194 -19.58 0.88 -11.45
C ILE A 194 -20.44 1.69 -10.49
N SER A 195 -20.50 3.00 -10.71
CA SER A 195 -21.36 3.91 -9.95
C SER A 195 -22.83 3.55 -10.13
N GLY A 196 -23.53 3.26 -9.03
CA GLY A 196 -24.98 3.00 -9.00
C GLY A 196 -25.70 3.99 -8.08
N THR A 197 -27.04 4.00 -8.10
CA THR A 197 -27.84 4.80 -7.16
C THR A 197 -27.87 4.11 -5.80
N GLN A 198 -27.56 4.80 -4.71
CA GLN A 198 -27.45 4.28 -3.32
C GLN A 198 -26.29 3.31 -3.06
N THR A 199 -25.97 2.42 -3.99
CA THR A 199 -24.82 1.51 -3.87
C THR A 199 -24.14 1.34 -5.22
N ASP A 200 -22.82 1.16 -5.18
CA ASP A 200 -22.02 0.83 -6.35
C ASP A 200 -21.96 -0.69 -6.54
N SER A 201 -21.37 -1.13 -7.66
CA SER A 201 -21.16 -2.55 -7.91
C SER A 201 -19.77 -2.84 -8.47
N ALA A 202 -19.34 -4.07 -8.25
CA ALA A 202 -18.13 -4.68 -8.78
C ALA A 202 -18.47 -5.47 -10.04
N ILE A 203 -17.89 -5.11 -11.20
CA ILE A 203 -18.04 -5.90 -12.43
C ILE A 203 -16.69 -6.45 -12.89
N GLY A 204 -16.59 -7.77 -12.94
CA GLY A 204 -15.51 -8.49 -13.60
C GLY A 204 -15.88 -8.88 -15.02
N PHE A 205 -14.92 -8.82 -15.93
CA PHE A 205 -15.08 -9.14 -17.34
C PHE A 205 -14.25 -10.39 -17.69
N PRO A 206 -14.75 -11.35 -18.50
CA PRO A 206 -14.02 -12.57 -18.82
C PRO A 206 -12.66 -12.29 -19.47
N THR A 207 -11.61 -12.92 -18.95
CA THR A 207 -10.23 -12.68 -19.39
C THR A 207 -9.96 -13.19 -20.80
N GLU A 208 -10.72 -14.18 -21.26
CA GLU A 208 -10.55 -14.86 -22.55
C GLU A 208 -10.96 -13.95 -23.71
N THR A 209 -11.94 -13.08 -23.50
CA THR A 209 -12.55 -12.24 -24.55
C THR A 209 -12.24 -10.75 -24.42
N ASN A 210 -11.60 -10.33 -23.33
CA ASN A 210 -11.27 -8.92 -23.07
C ASN A 210 -9.76 -8.73 -22.93
N ASN A 211 -9.05 -8.74 -24.07
CA ASN A 211 -7.59 -8.64 -24.16
C ASN A 211 -7.12 -7.26 -24.66
N HIS A 212 -7.99 -6.24 -24.59
CA HIS A 212 -7.68 -4.88 -25.01
C HIS A 212 -7.17 -4.01 -23.86
N LEU A 213 -6.25 -3.09 -24.20
CA LEU A 213 -5.77 -2.06 -23.30
C LEU A 213 -6.52 -0.74 -23.55
N CYS A 214 -6.86 -0.05 -22.47
CA CYS A 214 -7.35 1.32 -22.52
C CYS A 214 -6.20 2.29 -22.21
N VAL A 215 -5.92 3.22 -23.11
CA VAL A 215 -4.88 4.24 -22.94
C VAL A 215 -5.53 5.61 -22.91
N VAL A 216 -5.17 6.44 -21.93
CA VAL A 216 -5.61 7.82 -21.83
C VAL A 216 -4.43 8.79 -21.95
N ARG A 217 -4.60 9.84 -22.76
CA ARG A 217 -3.66 10.95 -22.90
C ARG A 217 -4.41 12.23 -23.22
N ASN A 218 -4.11 13.32 -22.49
CA ASN A 218 -4.75 14.63 -22.67
C ASN A 218 -6.29 14.53 -22.64
N GLY A 219 -6.84 13.74 -21.72
CA GLY A 219 -8.28 13.47 -21.59
C GLY A 219 -8.91 12.62 -22.72
N LYS A 220 -8.13 12.11 -23.67
CA LYS A 220 -8.61 11.30 -24.82
C LYS A 220 -8.31 9.83 -24.60
N PHE A 221 -9.30 8.98 -24.84
CA PHE A 221 -9.21 7.53 -24.63
C PHE A 221 -9.01 6.78 -25.95
N TYR A 222 -8.14 5.78 -25.93
CA TYR A 222 -7.79 4.93 -27.07
C TYR A 222 -7.81 3.46 -26.66
N ILE A 223 -8.17 2.59 -27.60
CA ILE A 223 -8.19 1.14 -27.42
C ILE A 223 -7.27 0.49 -28.45
N PHE A 224 -6.48 -0.49 -28.03
CA PHE A 224 -5.88 -1.44 -28.96
C PHE A 224 -5.86 -2.86 -28.35
N GLU A 225 -5.95 -3.86 -29.22
CA GLU A 225 -5.86 -5.26 -28.82
C GLU A 225 -4.41 -5.64 -28.53
N THR A 226 -4.17 -6.37 -27.44
CA THR A 226 -2.82 -6.83 -27.06
C THR A 226 -2.48 -8.22 -27.58
N GLN A 227 -3.37 -8.80 -28.36
CA GLN A 227 -3.16 -10.05 -29.09
C GLN A 227 -3.27 -9.76 -30.59
N HIS A 228 -2.49 -10.49 -31.39
CA HIS A 228 -2.69 -10.50 -32.83
C HIS A 228 -4.10 -11.03 -33.17
N LEU A 229 -4.82 -10.33 -34.05
CA LEU A 229 -6.16 -10.72 -34.52
C LEU A 229 -6.16 -12.11 -35.22
N PRO A 230 -7.33 -12.78 -35.36
CA PRO A 230 -7.45 -14.17 -35.83
C PRO A 230 -6.84 -14.51 -37.20
N SER A 231 -6.44 -13.51 -38.00
CA SER A 231 -5.67 -13.69 -39.23
C SER A 231 -4.20 -14.09 -39.00
N LYS A 232 -3.76 -14.19 -37.74
CA LYS A 232 -2.41 -14.57 -37.30
C LYS A 232 -2.46 -15.48 -36.06
N PRO A 233 -1.38 -16.20 -35.72
CA PRO A 233 -1.34 -16.96 -34.47
C PRO A 233 -1.63 -16.04 -33.28
N SER A 234 -2.57 -16.44 -32.42
CA SER A 234 -3.00 -15.74 -31.20
C SER A 234 -1.85 -15.62 -30.20
N SER A 235 -0.95 -14.69 -30.50
CA SER A 235 0.25 -14.38 -29.72
C SER A 235 0.12 -12.96 -29.19
N VAL A 236 0.60 -12.76 -27.98
CA VAL A 236 0.63 -11.45 -27.31
C VAL A 236 1.60 -10.54 -28.06
N LEU A 237 1.26 -9.26 -28.21
CA LEU A 237 2.15 -8.26 -28.79
C LEU A 237 3.44 -8.16 -27.98
N SER A 238 4.57 -8.10 -28.69
CA SER A 238 5.88 -7.86 -28.10
C SER A 238 5.98 -6.44 -27.49
N PRO A 239 6.91 -6.20 -26.55
CA PRO A 239 7.18 -4.85 -26.03
C PRO A 239 7.41 -3.80 -27.12
N ARG A 240 8.04 -4.19 -28.23
CA ARG A 240 8.29 -3.27 -29.35
C ARG A 240 7.02 -2.95 -30.14
N GLU A 241 6.14 -3.92 -30.36
CA GLU A 241 4.84 -3.69 -31.01
C GLU A 241 3.93 -2.84 -30.14
N ILE A 242 3.91 -3.07 -28.82
CA ILE A 242 3.23 -2.21 -27.86
C ILE A 242 3.80 -0.78 -27.95
N MET A 243 5.12 -0.62 -27.99
CA MET A 243 5.76 0.71 -28.13
C MET A 243 5.30 1.43 -29.41
N ILE A 244 5.14 0.73 -30.53
CA ILE A 244 4.59 1.30 -31.78
C ILE A 244 3.15 1.82 -31.55
N GLN A 245 2.29 1.03 -30.91
CA GLN A 245 0.91 1.45 -30.61
C GLN A 245 0.87 2.68 -29.69
N LEU A 246 1.76 2.75 -28.70
CA LEU A 246 1.85 3.88 -27.78
C LEU A 246 2.40 5.15 -28.46
N GLU A 247 3.37 5.04 -29.37
CA GLU A 247 3.83 6.19 -30.18
C GLU A 247 2.73 6.71 -31.11
N ARG A 248 1.95 5.80 -31.74
CA ARG A 248 0.77 6.17 -32.53
C ARG A 248 -0.22 6.95 -31.69
N ILE A 249 -0.58 6.44 -30.50
CA ILE A 249 -1.52 7.10 -29.59
C ILE A 249 -0.99 8.47 -29.14
N LYS A 250 0.28 8.54 -28.75
CA LYS A 250 0.93 9.79 -28.33
C LYS A 250 0.81 10.86 -29.41
N ARG A 251 1.16 10.51 -30.65
CA ARG A 251 1.06 11.42 -31.80
C ARG A 251 -0.39 11.79 -32.14
N MET A 252 -1.28 10.80 -32.18
CA MET A 252 -2.72 11.03 -32.42
C MET A 252 -3.32 12.00 -31.40
N ALA A 253 -2.95 11.87 -30.12
CA ALA A 253 -3.46 12.73 -29.05
C ALA A 253 -2.84 14.13 -29.06
N ASP A 254 -1.54 14.25 -29.38
CA ASP A 254 -0.81 15.53 -29.36
C ASP A 254 -1.10 16.39 -30.60
N ASP A 255 -1.24 15.75 -31.77
CA ASP A 255 -1.55 16.41 -33.04
C ASP A 255 -3.03 16.79 -33.15
N ASP A 256 -3.93 16.02 -32.52
CA ASP A 256 -5.36 16.28 -32.56
C ASP A 256 -5.74 17.50 -31.69
N LYS A 257 -5.99 18.63 -32.37
CA LYS A 257 -6.45 19.89 -31.76
C LYS A 257 -7.97 19.96 -31.57
N SER A 258 -8.72 18.90 -31.90
CA SER A 258 -10.15 18.88 -31.63
C SER A 258 -10.42 18.84 -30.13
N SER A 259 -11.47 19.56 -29.71
CA SER A 259 -12.02 19.49 -28.37
C SER A 259 -12.80 18.18 -28.24
N VAL A 260 -12.27 17.24 -27.46
CA VAL A 260 -12.94 16.00 -27.09
C VAL A 260 -13.45 16.17 -25.66
N PRO A 261 -14.71 15.81 -25.34
CA PRO A 261 -15.21 15.92 -23.98
C PRO A 261 -14.32 15.08 -23.03
N PRO A 262 -13.73 15.69 -21.99
CA PRO A 262 -12.80 15.02 -21.08
C PRO A 262 -13.53 14.14 -20.06
N ILE A 263 -14.17 13.07 -20.54
CA ILE A 263 -15.08 12.23 -19.75
C ILE A 263 -14.45 11.55 -18.52
N GLY A 264 -13.11 11.48 -18.44
CA GLY A 264 -12.41 10.93 -17.27
C GLY A 264 -12.77 11.64 -15.97
N ILE A 265 -13.05 12.95 -16.04
CA ILE A 265 -13.41 13.77 -14.87
C ILE A 265 -14.71 13.30 -14.20
N LEU A 266 -15.61 12.64 -14.93
CA LEU A 266 -16.87 12.15 -14.36
C LEU A 266 -16.65 11.07 -13.30
N SER A 267 -15.50 10.36 -13.34
CA SER A 267 -15.13 9.36 -12.33
C SER A 267 -14.64 9.98 -11.01
N THR A 268 -14.43 11.31 -10.95
CA THR A 268 -13.99 12.00 -9.72
C THR A 268 -15.14 12.46 -8.85
N GLY A 269 -16.38 12.44 -9.35
CA GLY A 269 -17.54 12.91 -8.59
C GLY A 269 -17.86 12.06 -7.36
N GLN A 270 -18.69 12.60 -6.48
CA GLN A 270 -19.40 11.80 -5.46
C GLN A 270 -20.20 10.70 -6.15
N ARG A 271 -20.35 9.54 -5.52
CA ARG A 271 -20.81 8.31 -6.22
C ARG A 271 -22.21 8.42 -6.80
N ASP A 272 -23.12 9.10 -6.10
CA ASP A 272 -24.47 9.37 -6.61
C ASP A 272 -24.47 10.35 -7.79
N GLN A 273 -23.54 11.32 -7.80
CA GLN A 273 -23.38 12.23 -8.92
C GLN A 273 -22.72 11.52 -10.11
N ALA A 274 -21.69 10.71 -9.88
CA ALA A 274 -21.07 9.87 -10.91
C ALA A 274 -22.09 8.92 -11.56
N ALA A 275 -23.00 8.34 -10.78
CA ALA A 275 -24.11 7.52 -11.28
C ALA A 275 -25.07 8.31 -12.18
N LYS A 276 -25.39 9.56 -11.81
CA LYS A 276 -26.21 10.46 -12.67
C LYS A 276 -25.46 10.85 -13.94
N ASP A 277 -24.20 11.26 -13.83
CA ASP A 277 -23.37 11.69 -14.95
C ASP A 277 -23.14 10.56 -15.95
N ARG A 278 -23.03 9.32 -15.48
CA ARG A 278 -23.02 8.11 -16.31
C ARG A 278 -24.28 7.99 -17.17
N LEU A 279 -25.47 8.23 -16.60
CA LEU A 279 -26.72 8.21 -17.36
C LEU A 279 -26.77 9.37 -18.36
N THR A 280 -26.36 10.57 -17.95
CA THR A 280 -26.25 11.75 -18.83
C THR A 280 -25.34 11.45 -20.03
N LEU A 281 -24.19 10.79 -19.80
CA LEU A 281 -23.27 10.36 -20.85
C LEU A 281 -23.95 9.41 -21.85
N PHE A 282 -24.76 8.46 -21.37
CA PHE A 282 -25.47 7.51 -22.24
C PHE A 282 -26.63 8.15 -23.00
N GLN A 283 -27.28 9.15 -22.41
CA GLN A 283 -28.35 9.91 -23.05
C GLN A 283 -27.82 10.87 -24.12
N ALA A 284 -26.58 11.36 -23.98
CA ALA A 284 -25.97 12.24 -24.97
C ALA A 284 -25.85 11.57 -26.36
N HIS A 285 -25.48 10.29 -26.42
CA HIS A 285 -25.47 9.52 -27.67
C HIS A 285 -25.35 8.01 -27.42
N THR A 286 -25.97 7.19 -28.27
CA THR A 286 -25.96 5.72 -28.13
C THR A 286 -24.56 5.09 -28.21
N SER A 287 -23.65 5.68 -28.99
CA SER A 287 -22.25 5.21 -29.08
C SER A 287 -21.48 5.36 -27.77
N ASN A 288 -21.82 6.33 -26.91
CA ASN A 288 -21.10 6.57 -25.66
C ASN A 288 -21.16 5.37 -24.71
N LYS A 289 -22.29 4.63 -24.73
CA LYS A 289 -22.42 3.38 -23.97
C LYS A 289 -21.44 2.31 -24.44
N ALA A 290 -21.26 2.16 -25.76
CA ALA A 290 -20.31 1.21 -26.33
C ALA A 290 -18.85 1.61 -26.02
N HIS A 291 -18.53 2.90 -26.09
CA HIS A 291 -17.21 3.41 -25.72
C HIS A 291 -16.91 3.21 -24.23
N MET A 292 -17.87 3.51 -23.35
CA MET A 292 -17.74 3.29 -21.91
C MET A 292 -17.52 1.81 -21.58
N ALA A 293 -18.28 0.92 -22.21
CA ALA A 293 -18.11 -0.52 -22.05
C ALA A 293 -16.68 -0.99 -22.41
N LYS A 294 -16.01 -0.34 -23.37
CA LYS A 294 -14.61 -0.64 -23.71
C LYS A 294 -13.62 -0.18 -22.63
N ILE A 295 -13.86 0.96 -21.98
CA ILE A 295 -13.06 1.41 -20.82
C ILE A 295 -13.20 0.42 -19.67
N GLU A 296 -14.44 0.08 -19.31
CA GLU A 296 -14.76 -0.81 -18.19
C GLU A 296 -14.20 -2.22 -18.37
N SER A 297 -14.35 -2.78 -19.58
CA SER A 297 -13.92 -4.15 -19.89
C SER A 297 -12.41 -4.30 -20.12
N SER A 298 -11.67 -3.20 -20.29
CA SER A 298 -10.22 -3.24 -20.53
C SER A 298 -9.47 -3.98 -19.43
N MET A 299 -8.27 -4.49 -19.71
CA MET A 299 -7.50 -5.22 -18.69
C MET A 299 -7.12 -4.32 -17.50
N PHE A 300 -6.69 -3.10 -17.81
CA PHE A 300 -6.39 -2.00 -16.90
C PHE A 300 -6.31 -0.71 -17.74
N VAL A 301 -6.12 0.44 -17.10
CA VAL A 301 -5.92 1.73 -17.80
C VAL A 301 -4.45 2.13 -17.76
N LEU A 302 -3.91 2.59 -18.89
CA LEU A 302 -2.59 3.21 -18.99
C LEU A 302 -2.75 4.71 -19.21
N CYS A 303 -2.17 5.53 -18.35
CA CYS A 303 -2.13 6.97 -18.45
C CYS A 303 -0.78 7.41 -19.01
N LEU A 304 -0.76 7.90 -20.25
CA LEU A 304 0.42 8.52 -20.86
C LEU A 304 0.42 10.02 -20.56
N ASP A 305 0.85 10.35 -19.36
CA ASP A 305 0.77 11.69 -18.80
C ASP A 305 1.78 12.66 -19.47
N SER A 306 1.36 13.88 -19.77
CA SER A 306 2.23 14.89 -20.39
C SER A 306 3.08 15.66 -19.37
N THR A 307 2.79 15.50 -18.07
CA THR A 307 3.57 16.08 -16.98
C THR A 307 4.92 15.37 -16.77
N SER A 308 5.83 16.04 -16.06
CA SER A 308 7.17 15.54 -15.71
C SER A 308 7.47 15.83 -14.23
N PRO A 309 6.81 15.14 -13.28
CA PRO A 309 7.03 15.38 -11.86
C PRO A 309 8.49 15.13 -11.51
N SER A 310 9.04 15.98 -10.65
CA SER A 310 10.45 16.03 -10.25
C SER A 310 10.63 15.88 -8.74
N THR A 311 9.67 16.36 -7.95
CA THR A 311 9.67 16.23 -6.49
C THR A 311 8.76 15.08 -6.02
N SER A 312 8.90 14.67 -4.76
CA SER A 312 8.00 13.69 -4.14
C SER A 312 6.57 14.21 -4.06
N GLU A 313 6.37 15.51 -3.81
CA GLU A 313 5.03 16.11 -3.80
C GLU A 313 4.39 16.10 -5.19
N GLU A 314 5.13 16.53 -6.22
CA GLU A 314 4.63 16.50 -7.61
C GLU A 314 4.28 15.07 -8.03
N MET A 315 5.13 14.10 -7.69
CA MET A 315 4.90 12.67 -7.96
C MET A 315 3.62 12.19 -7.27
N SER A 316 3.48 12.47 -5.98
CA SER A 316 2.34 12.09 -5.17
C SER A 316 1.02 12.68 -5.69
N ARG A 317 0.97 13.98 -6.03
CA ARG A 317 -0.24 14.61 -6.61
C ARG A 317 -0.59 14.00 -7.96
N ALA A 318 0.42 13.77 -8.79
CA ALA A 318 0.23 13.24 -10.13
C ALA A 318 -0.25 11.78 -10.11
N CYS A 319 0.21 10.97 -9.15
CA CYS A 319 -0.25 9.59 -8.95
C CYS A 319 -1.60 9.51 -8.21
N TRP A 320 -1.90 10.45 -7.33
CA TRP A 320 -3.16 10.46 -6.57
C TRP A 320 -4.35 10.89 -7.41
N HIS A 321 -4.35 12.12 -7.94
CA HIS A 321 -5.51 12.70 -8.63
C HIS A 321 -5.18 13.28 -10.01
N GLY A 322 -3.92 13.61 -10.29
CA GLY A 322 -3.50 14.19 -11.57
C GLY A 322 -4.34 15.43 -11.95
N ASP A 323 -4.72 15.53 -13.21
CA ASP A 323 -5.62 16.56 -13.78
C ASP A 323 -7.11 16.20 -13.68
N GLY A 324 -7.45 15.03 -13.13
CA GLY A 324 -8.79 14.45 -13.08
C GLY A 324 -9.32 13.92 -14.42
N ALA A 325 -8.92 14.52 -15.55
CA ALA A 325 -9.41 14.18 -16.89
C ALA A 325 -8.67 13.01 -17.55
N SER A 326 -7.37 12.88 -17.31
CA SER A 326 -6.49 11.89 -17.93
C SER A 326 -6.39 10.61 -17.10
N ARG A 327 -7.51 10.19 -16.49
CA ARG A 327 -7.65 9.08 -15.55
C ARG A 327 -9.05 8.44 -15.69
N TRP A 328 -9.20 7.24 -15.16
CA TRP A 328 -10.49 6.58 -14.89
C TRP A 328 -10.44 5.89 -13.52
N PHE A 329 -10.89 6.59 -12.48
CA PHE A 329 -10.67 6.19 -11.09
C PHE A 329 -11.48 4.96 -10.64
N ASP A 330 -12.47 4.56 -11.44
CA ASP A 330 -13.28 3.37 -11.20
C ASP A 330 -12.61 2.07 -11.70
N LYS A 331 -11.45 2.17 -12.38
CA LYS A 331 -10.71 0.99 -12.85
C LYS A 331 -9.93 0.31 -11.71
N CYS A 332 -9.85 -1.03 -11.71
CA CYS A 332 -9.06 -1.82 -10.74
C CYS A 332 -7.71 -1.16 -10.38
N PHE A 333 -6.93 -0.84 -11.40
CA PHE A 333 -5.76 0.00 -11.29
C PHE A 333 -5.49 0.73 -12.60
N GLN A 334 -4.67 1.77 -12.50
CA GLN A 334 -4.18 2.57 -13.60
C GLN A 334 -2.67 2.66 -13.51
N LEU A 335 -1.92 2.27 -14.56
CA LEU A 335 -0.49 2.57 -14.64
C LEU A 335 -0.31 3.98 -15.20
N ILE A 336 0.54 4.77 -14.57
CA ILE A 336 0.80 6.16 -14.95
C ILE A 336 2.26 6.25 -15.37
N VAL A 337 2.52 6.73 -16.59
CA VAL A 337 3.88 6.94 -17.08
C VAL A 337 4.02 8.38 -17.57
N PHE A 338 4.91 9.11 -16.94
CA PHE A 338 5.14 10.54 -17.15
C PHE A 338 6.04 10.79 -18.37
N ALA A 339 6.05 12.03 -18.87
CA ALA A 339 6.82 12.39 -20.06
C ALA A 339 8.34 12.22 -19.87
N ASN A 340 8.83 12.35 -18.63
CA ASN A 340 10.22 12.10 -18.24
C ASN A 340 10.55 10.62 -17.97
N GLY A 341 9.64 9.68 -18.24
CA GLY A 341 9.86 8.25 -18.06
C GLY A 341 9.67 7.73 -16.63
N ARG A 342 9.43 8.61 -15.65
CA ARG A 342 8.99 8.20 -14.30
C ARG A 342 7.62 7.53 -14.38
N ALA A 343 7.31 6.68 -13.41
CA ALA A 343 6.07 5.92 -13.42
C ALA A 343 5.49 5.71 -12.02
N GLY A 344 4.18 5.49 -11.96
CA GLY A 344 3.48 5.12 -10.75
C GLY A 344 2.16 4.44 -11.07
N MET A 345 1.29 4.35 -10.08
CA MET A 345 0.01 3.67 -10.21
C MET A 345 -1.02 4.28 -9.26
N ASN A 346 -2.29 4.27 -9.68
CA ASN A 346 -3.45 4.52 -8.85
C ASN A 346 -4.30 3.24 -8.76
N GLY A 347 -4.78 2.88 -7.56
CA GLY A 347 -5.56 1.66 -7.32
C GLY A 347 -6.93 1.94 -6.71
N GLU A 348 -7.97 1.30 -7.24
CA GLU A 348 -9.33 1.31 -6.67
C GLU A 348 -9.43 0.26 -5.56
N HIS A 349 -9.88 0.68 -4.37
CA HIS A 349 -9.68 -0.10 -3.14
C HIS A 349 -10.82 -1.09 -2.82
N SER A 350 -12.00 -0.98 -3.45
CA SER A 350 -13.22 -1.67 -2.99
C SER A 350 -13.06 -3.18 -2.83
N LYS A 351 -12.45 -3.86 -3.80
CA LYS A 351 -12.25 -5.32 -3.82
C LYS A 351 -10.80 -5.76 -3.62
N MET A 352 -9.88 -4.81 -3.49
CA MET A 352 -8.45 -5.06 -3.49
C MET A 352 -7.77 -4.27 -2.37
N ASP A 353 -7.20 -4.98 -1.40
CA ASP A 353 -6.29 -4.35 -0.43
C ASP A 353 -4.95 -4.01 -1.10
N ALA A 354 -4.15 -3.11 -0.54
CA ALA A 354 -2.94 -2.63 -1.20
C ALA A 354 -1.85 -3.72 -1.43
N THR A 355 -1.88 -4.85 -0.71
CA THR A 355 -0.79 -5.84 -0.74
C THR A 355 -0.66 -6.64 -2.05
N PRO A 356 -1.73 -7.17 -2.70
CA PRO A 356 -1.60 -7.81 -4.01
C PRO A 356 -1.17 -6.83 -5.11
N THR A 357 -1.64 -5.59 -5.02
CA THR A 357 -1.25 -4.54 -5.97
C THR A 357 0.21 -4.13 -5.79
N SER A 358 0.69 -4.03 -4.55
CA SER A 358 2.11 -3.83 -4.24
C SER A 358 2.98 -4.94 -4.84
N ARG A 359 2.55 -6.21 -4.76
CA ARG A 359 3.25 -7.33 -5.40
C ARG A 359 3.31 -7.19 -6.92
N LEU A 360 2.20 -6.79 -7.57
CA LEU A 360 2.21 -6.49 -9.00
C LEU A 360 3.24 -5.42 -9.31
N CYS A 361 3.21 -4.27 -8.61
CA CYS A 361 4.15 -3.18 -8.86
C CYS A 361 5.60 -3.61 -8.68
N ARG A 362 5.90 -4.40 -7.63
CA ARG A 362 7.24 -4.96 -7.43
C ARG A 362 7.68 -5.82 -8.61
N TYR A 363 6.83 -6.74 -9.06
CA TYR A 363 7.12 -7.56 -10.26
C TYR A 363 7.40 -6.69 -11.48
N LEU A 364 6.58 -5.65 -11.72
CA LEU A 364 6.78 -4.73 -12.84
C LEU A 364 8.12 -4.00 -12.76
N ILE A 365 8.53 -3.55 -11.58
CA ILE A 365 9.76 -2.75 -11.39
C ILE A 365 11.00 -3.63 -11.50
N ASP A 366 11.04 -4.75 -10.77
CA ASP A 366 12.17 -5.67 -10.73
C ASP A 366 12.44 -6.27 -12.12
N GLU A 367 11.39 -6.77 -12.78
CA GLU A 367 11.51 -7.36 -14.12
C GLU A 367 11.83 -6.32 -15.20
N ALA A 368 11.31 -5.09 -15.08
CA ALA A 368 11.66 -4.01 -16.00
C ALA A 368 13.15 -3.71 -15.95
N GLN A 369 13.73 -3.61 -14.75
CA GLN A 369 15.15 -3.36 -14.56
C GLN A 369 16.02 -4.53 -15.04
N ALA A 370 15.56 -5.77 -14.88
CA ALA A 370 16.29 -6.97 -15.30
C ALA A 370 16.29 -7.20 -16.82
N ARG A 371 15.33 -6.65 -17.57
CA ARG A 371 15.15 -6.90 -19.01
C ARG A 371 15.55 -5.70 -19.87
N ALA A 372 15.97 -5.96 -21.11
CA ALA A 372 16.29 -4.90 -22.06
C ALA A 372 15.07 -4.00 -22.33
N LEU A 373 15.29 -2.69 -22.41
CA LEU A 373 14.27 -1.73 -22.82
C LEU A 373 13.88 -1.99 -24.29
N PRO A 374 12.59 -1.89 -24.65
CA PRO A 374 12.21 -1.85 -26.06
C PRO A 374 12.83 -0.60 -26.70
N ASP A 375 13.50 -0.79 -27.83
CA ASP A 375 14.03 0.31 -28.62
C ASP A 375 13.85 0.09 -30.13
N PHE A 376 13.98 1.20 -30.85
CA PHE A 376 13.92 1.27 -32.31
C PHE A 376 15.30 1.45 -32.96
N ARG A 377 16.37 1.66 -32.17
CA ARG A 377 17.70 2.05 -32.68
C ARG A 377 18.33 1.03 -33.62
N ASN A 378 17.96 -0.24 -33.47
CA ASN A 378 18.48 -1.35 -34.27
C ASN A 378 17.52 -1.81 -35.39
N LEU A 379 16.45 -1.07 -35.67
CA LEU A 379 15.53 -1.37 -36.77
C LEU A 379 15.84 -0.45 -37.95
N ASN A 380 15.93 -1.04 -39.15
CA ASN A 380 15.89 -0.24 -40.37
C ASN A 380 14.43 0.22 -40.65
N ALA A 381 14.26 1.11 -41.63
CA ALA A 381 12.96 1.69 -41.96
C ALA A 381 11.97 0.64 -42.50
N GLU A 382 12.49 -0.35 -43.24
CA GLU A 382 11.73 -1.45 -43.80
C GLU A 382 11.20 -2.39 -42.70
N ASP A 383 12.04 -2.85 -41.77
CA ASP A 383 11.66 -3.73 -40.67
C ASP A 383 10.62 -3.06 -39.76
N LEU A 384 10.80 -1.76 -39.47
CA LEU A 384 9.84 -0.99 -38.69
C LEU A 384 8.50 -0.86 -39.42
N TYR A 385 8.51 -0.64 -40.73
CA TYR A 385 7.28 -0.60 -41.51
C TYR A 385 6.60 -1.95 -41.54
N GLU A 386 7.34 -3.04 -41.78
CA GLU A 386 6.77 -4.38 -41.76
C GLU A 386 6.10 -4.65 -40.41
N LEU A 387 6.80 -4.40 -39.30
CA LEU A 387 6.25 -4.53 -37.95
C LEU A 387 5.01 -3.66 -37.73
N ALA A 388 5.06 -2.38 -38.11
CA ALA A 388 3.95 -1.44 -37.93
C ALA A 388 2.75 -1.76 -38.83
N SER A 389 2.98 -2.24 -40.06
CA SER A 389 1.95 -2.60 -41.04
C SER A 389 1.17 -3.85 -40.62
N MET A 390 1.78 -4.67 -39.77
CA MET A 390 1.20 -5.88 -39.21
C MET A 390 0.24 -5.62 -38.04
N LEU A 391 0.19 -4.39 -37.52
CA LEU A 391 -0.59 -3.99 -36.34
C LEU A 391 -1.76 -3.09 -36.75
N ASP A 392 -2.95 -3.41 -36.25
CA ASP A 392 -4.09 -2.52 -36.37
C ASP A 392 -3.83 -1.18 -35.69
N LYS A 393 -4.40 -0.12 -36.26
CA LYS A 393 -4.27 1.21 -35.67
C LYS A 393 -5.08 1.29 -34.37
N PRO A 394 -4.54 1.93 -33.31
CA PRO A 394 -5.29 2.21 -32.10
C PRO A 394 -6.58 2.97 -32.43
N GLN A 395 -7.67 2.57 -31.79
CA GLN A 395 -9.01 3.11 -32.03
C GLN A 395 -9.31 4.22 -31.00
N PRO A 396 -9.50 5.49 -31.43
CA PRO A 396 -9.94 6.54 -30.52
C PRO A 396 -11.40 6.34 -30.11
N LEU A 397 -11.70 6.46 -28.82
CA LEU A 397 -13.07 6.47 -28.31
C LEU A 397 -13.64 7.89 -28.46
N LYS A 398 -14.43 8.10 -29.51
CA LYS A 398 -15.02 9.40 -29.84
C LYS A 398 -16.33 9.60 -29.10
N PHE A 399 -16.26 10.09 -27.87
CA PHE A 399 -17.45 10.46 -27.10
C PHE A 399 -18.15 11.67 -27.72
N THR A 400 -19.46 11.54 -27.93
CA THR A 400 -20.31 12.61 -28.44
C THR A 400 -20.88 13.40 -27.27
N THR A 401 -20.80 14.73 -27.36
CA THR A 401 -21.32 15.61 -26.30
C THR A 401 -22.77 16.04 -26.51
N SER A 402 -23.38 16.52 -25.44
CA SER A 402 -24.67 17.21 -25.40
C SER A 402 -24.58 18.35 -24.37
N PRO A 403 -25.46 19.37 -24.42
CA PRO A 403 -25.43 20.45 -23.43
C PRO A 403 -25.52 19.96 -21.98
N ALA A 404 -26.28 18.90 -21.73
CA ALA A 404 -26.38 18.28 -20.41
C ALA A 404 -25.05 17.62 -19.97
N LEU A 405 -24.36 16.95 -20.90
CA LEU A 405 -23.06 16.34 -20.64
C LEU A 405 -21.97 17.40 -20.43
N ASP A 406 -21.95 18.47 -21.23
CA ASP A 406 -21.01 19.57 -21.07
C ASP A 406 -21.16 20.25 -19.69
N ASN A 407 -22.41 20.42 -19.23
CA ASN A 407 -22.68 20.92 -17.87
C ASN A 407 -22.18 19.94 -16.80
N ALA A 408 -22.46 18.64 -16.94
CA ALA A 408 -21.97 17.62 -16.00
C ALA A 408 -20.43 17.61 -15.91
N ILE A 409 -19.74 17.67 -17.04
CA ILE A 409 -18.28 17.77 -17.11
C ILE A 409 -17.77 19.05 -16.41
N THR A 410 -18.44 20.19 -16.64
CA THR A 410 -18.08 21.47 -16.02
C THR A 410 -18.22 21.41 -14.50
N SER A 411 -19.35 20.90 -14.01
CA SER A 411 -19.60 20.71 -12.57
C SER A 411 -18.63 19.71 -11.94
N ALA A 412 -18.28 18.64 -12.65
CA ALA A 412 -17.27 17.68 -12.18
C ALA A 412 -15.88 18.31 -12.03
N PHE A 413 -15.47 19.20 -12.96
CA PHE A 413 -14.22 19.97 -12.81
C PHE A 413 -14.28 20.97 -11.66
N GLU A 414 -15.42 21.63 -11.45
CA GLU A 414 -15.59 22.55 -10.32
C GLU A 414 -15.46 21.82 -8.99
N TYR A 415 -16.14 20.68 -8.84
CA TYR A 415 -16.00 19.79 -7.69
C TYR A 415 -14.54 19.35 -7.53
N PHE A 416 -13.93 18.80 -8.58
CA PHE A 416 -12.53 18.33 -8.54
C PHE A 416 -11.56 19.41 -8.08
N ARG A 417 -11.61 20.61 -8.66
CA ARG A 417 -10.72 21.73 -8.31
C ARG A 417 -10.93 22.18 -6.87
N THR A 418 -12.18 22.28 -6.44
CA THR A 418 -12.54 22.67 -5.07
C THR A 418 -12.01 21.63 -4.07
N THR A 419 -12.21 20.35 -4.35
CA THR A 419 -11.74 19.25 -3.51
C THR A 419 -10.21 19.19 -3.47
N VAL A 420 -9.52 19.26 -4.60
CA VAL A 420 -8.04 19.30 -4.64
C VAL A 420 -7.51 20.51 -3.87
N ALA A 421 -8.12 21.68 -4.01
CA ALA A 421 -7.68 22.89 -3.31
C ALA A 421 -7.88 22.80 -1.79
N ALA A 422 -8.91 22.07 -1.32
CA ALA A 422 -9.17 21.85 0.10
C ALA A 422 -8.13 20.94 0.75
N HIS A 423 -7.63 19.93 0.03
CA HIS A 423 -6.64 19.00 0.57
C HIS A 423 -5.26 19.65 0.73
N GLU A 424 -4.58 19.26 1.80
CA GLU A 424 -3.13 19.29 1.93
C GLU A 424 -2.60 17.90 1.60
N MET A 425 -1.42 17.81 1.01
CA MET A 425 -0.72 16.56 0.80
C MET A 425 0.78 16.84 0.88
N ILE A 426 1.39 16.37 1.97
CA ILE A 426 2.77 16.70 2.33
C ILE A 426 3.56 15.39 2.50
N PRO A 427 4.40 15.03 1.53
CA PRO A 427 5.42 14.01 1.74
C PRO A 427 6.47 14.52 2.73
N THR A 428 6.76 13.72 3.75
CA THR A 428 7.78 13.98 4.76
C THR A 428 8.80 12.85 4.71
N GLU A 429 9.98 13.15 4.15
CA GLU A 429 11.09 12.20 4.06
C GLU A 429 12.02 12.35 5.26
N PHE A 430 12.19 11.29 6.04
CA PHE A 430 13.08 11.26 7.19
C PHE A 430 14.31 10.38 6.88
N LYS A 431 15.47 11.02 6.68
CA LYS A 431 16.73 10.35 6.30
C LYS A 431 17.68 10.12 7.48
N GLY A 432 17.22 10.36 8.71
CA GLY A 432 18.06 10.23 9.91
C GLY A 432 18.39 8.79 10.27
N TYR A 433 17.44 7.87 10.09
CA TYR A 433 17.59 6.42 10.30
C TYR A 433 16.35 5.66 9.77
N GLY A 434 16.42 4.33 9.76
CA GLY A 434 15.30 3.45 9.41
C GLY A 434 15.22 2.21 10.31
N LYS A 435 14.60 1.12 9.80
CA LYS A 435 14.38 -0.11 10.57
C LYS A 435 15.68 -0.75 11.09
N GLY A 436 16.82 -0.51 10.46
CA GLY A 436 18.12 -1.01 10.92
C GLY A 436 18.47 -0.51 12.33
N LEU A 437 18.35 0.80 12.57
CA LEU A 437 18.60 1.38 13.90
C LEU A 437 17.51 0.98 14.91
N ILE A 438 16.23 1.03 14.50
CA ILE A 438 15.11 0.73 15.40
C ILE A 438 15.20 -0.72 15.94
N LYS A 439 15.54 -1.69 15.09
CA LYS A 439 15.76 -3.08 15.51
C LYS A 439 16.92 -3.21 16.51
N SER A 440 17.92 -2.33 16.44
CA SER A 440 19.02 -2.32 17.41
C SER A 440 18.57 -1.95 18.82
N PHE A 441 17.47 -1.19 18.94
CA PHE A 441 16.78 -0.90 20.20
C PHE A 441 15.86 -2.03 20.67
N LYS A 442 15.82 -3.16 19.95
CA LYS A 442 14.96 -4.33 20.22
C LYS A 442 13.47 -4.03 20.12
N MET A 443 13.10 -3.16 19.20
CA MET A 443 11.72 -2.73 18.97
C MET A 443 11.21 -3.17 17.59
N SER A 444 9.89 -3.37 17.49
CA SER A 444 9.23 -3.50 16.19
C SER A 444 9.32 -2.15 15.46
N PRO A 445 9.87 -2.09 14.24
CA PRO A 445 9.98 -0.83 13.49
C PRO A 445 8.64 -0.15 13.25
N ASP A 446 7.60 -0.95 13.01
CA ASP A 446 6.24 -0.46 12.75
C ASP A 446 5.63 0.17 14.02
N ALA A 447 5.64 -0.58 15.13
CA ALA A 447 5.17 -0.08 16.42
C ALA A 447 5.94 1.16 16.90
N TYR A 448 7.25 1.24 16.64
CA TYR A 448 8.04 2.42 16.94
C TYR A 448 7.56 3.65 16.16
N VAL A 449 7.28 3.49 14.86
CA VAL A 449 6.75 4.57 14.02
C VAL A 449 5.34 4.98 14.48
N GLN A 450 4.48 4.02 14.81
CA GLN A 450 3.16 4.31 15.38
C GLN A 450 3.26 5.13 16.68
N MET A 451 4.23 4.83 17.56
CA MET A 451 4.46 5.64 18.76
C MET A 451 4.98 7.04 18.43
N ALA A 452 5.85 7.19 17.42
CA ALA A 452 6.26 8.52 16.95
C ALA A 452 5.06 9.33 16.42
N LEU A 453 4.13 8.69 15.71
CA LEU A 453 2.88 9.32 15.25
C LEU A 453 1.98 9.73 16.42
N GLN A 454 1.84 8.88 17.46
CA GLN A 454 1.08 9.24 18.67
C GLN A 454 1.69 10.44 19.39
N LEU A 455 3.02 10.47 19.55
CA LEU A 455 3.73 11.57 20.20
C LEU A 455 3.62 12.87 19.40
N ALA A 456 3.80 12.80 18.08
CA ALA A 456 3.66 13.95 17.20
C ALA A 456 2.23 14.52 17.21
N TYR A 457 1.21 13.65 17.21
CA TYR A 457 -0.17 14.09 17.25
C TYR A 457 -0.48 14.77 18.59
N TYR A 458 -0.05 14.16 19.70
CA TYR A 458 -0.20 14.72 21.04
C TYR A 458 0.49 16.10 21.16
N ARG A 459 1.73 16.24 20.68
CA ARG A 459 2.45 17.53 20.70
C ARG A 459 1.76 18.62 19.89
N LYS A 460 1.21 18.28 18.73
CA LYS A 460 0.55 19.24 17.85
C LYS A 460 -0.83 19.67 18.35
N HIS A 461 -1.63 18.70 18.84
CA HIS A 461 -3.06 18.92 19.12
C HIS A 461 -3.41 18.94 20.61
N GLY A 462 -2.50 18.48 21.48
CA GLY A 462 -2.72 18.41 22.93
C GLY A 462 -3.74 17.36 23.37
N GLU A 463 -4.13 16.43 22.49
CA GLU A 463 -5.17 15.43 22.75
C GLU A 463 -4.81 14.05 22.18
N PHE A 464 -5.52 13.03 22.64
CA PHE A 464 -5.45 11.66 22.13
C PHE A 464 -6.71 11.34 21.34
N VAL A 465 -6.54 10.70 20.18
CA VAL A 465 -7.64 10.41 19.26
C VAL A 465 -7.67 8.96 18.82
N ALA A 466 -8.85 8.50 18.40
CA ALA A 466 -9.00 7.20 17.76
C ALA A 466 -8.05 7.12 16.55
N THR A 467 -7.11 6.17 16.62
CA THR A 467 -6.08 5.97 15.61
C THR A 467 -6.26 4.59 14.98
N TYR A 468 -6.41 4.58 13.66
CA TYR A 468 -6.56 3.38 12.84
C TYR A 468 -5.22 2.98 12.23
N GLU A 469 -4.88 1.70 12.30
CA GLU A 469 -3.88 1.07 11.47
C GLU A 469 -4.45 -0.20 10.82
N SER A 470 -4.18 -0.39 9.53
CA SER A 470 -4.66 -1.58 8.80
C SER A 470 -3.85 -2.84 9.18
N ALA A 471 -4.55 -3.91 9.58
CA ALA A 471 -3.97 -5.22 9.80
C ALA A 471 -4.56 -6.25 8.83
N ALA A 472 -3.74 -6.83 7.95
CA ALA A 472 -4.19 -7.80 6.96
C ALA A 472 -4.57 -9.15 7.62
N THR A 473 -5.80 -9.63 7.38
CA THR A 473 -6.27 -10.95 7.85
C THR A 473 -6.18 -12.02 6.76
N ARG A 474 -5.32 -11.81 5.76
CA ARG A 474 -5.17 -12.67 4.58
C ARG A 474 -4.74 -14.11 4.89
N LYS A 475 -4.31 -14.44 6.11
CA LYS A 475 -4.08 -15.83 6.52
C LYS A 475 -5.36 -16.65 6.67
N TYR A 476 -6.53 -16.00 6.63
CA TYR A 476 -7.84 -16.62 6.61
C TYR A 476 -8.44 -16.60 5.21
N ARG A 477 -9.29 -17.59 4.91
CA ARG A 477 -10.06 -17.68 3.67
C ARG A 477 -10.86 -16.40 3.49
N HIS A 478 -10.66 -15.71 2.36
CA HIS A 478 -11.29 -14.42 2.05
C HIS A 478 -11.15 -13.38 3.18
N GLY A 479 -10.05 -13.42 3.92
CA GLY A 479 -9.69 -12.35 4.86
C GLY A 479 -9.43 -11.04 4.12
N ARG A 480 -9.93 -9.93 4.68
CA ARG A 480 -9.70 -8.55 4.26
C ARG A 480 -8.72 -7.91 5.26
N THR A 481 -9.23 -6.99 6.07
CA THR A 481 -8.47 -6.26 7.09
C THR A 481 -9.22 -6.27 8.42
N GLU A 482 -8.45 -6.21 9.51
CA GLU A 482 -8.89 -5.80 10.84
C GLU A 482 -8.20 -4.47 11.20
N THR A 483 -8.64 -3.80 12.27
CA THR A 483 -8.05 -2.58 12.80
C THR A 483 -7.08 -2.88 13.95
N ALA A 484 -5.84 -2.43 13.83
CA ALA A 484 -4.97 -2.23 14.99
C ALA A 484 -5.20 -0.81 15.53
N ARG A 485 -5.59 -0.69 16.81
CA ARG A 485 -5.84 0.60 17.46
C ARG A 485 -4.54 1.08 18.11
N SER A 486 -3.88 2.08 17.50
CA SER A 486 -2.56 2.53 17.96
C SER A 486 -2.59 3.38 19.23
N CYS A 487 -3.70 4.06 19.50
CA CYS A 487 -3.90 4.80 20.74
C CYS A 487 -4.30 3.83 21.86
N SER A 488 -3.43 3.67 22.86
CA SER A 488 -3.63 2.84 24.04
C SER A 488 -3.30 3.60 25.32
N ASN A 489 -3.58 3.00 26.48
CA ASN A 489 -3.17 3.58 27.76
C ASN A 489 -1.64 3.75 27.84
N GLU A 490 -0.89 2.78 27.31
CA GLU A 490 0.57 2.83 27.26
C GLU A 490 1.08 3.88 26.28
N SER A 491 0.45 4.07 25.11
CA SER A 491 0.86 5.14 24.19
C SER A 491 0.62 6.51 24.82
N LYS A 492 -0.51 6.70 25.51
CA LYS A 492 -0.80 7.91 26.28
C LYS A 492 0.27 8.18 27.34
N ALA A 493 0.55 7.19 28.20
CA ALA A 493 1.56 7.32 29.24
C ALA A 493 2.96 7.60 28.67
N PHE A 494 3.31 6.99 27.54
CA PHE A 494 4.55 7.28 26.83
C PHE A 494 4.60 8.74 26.34
N CYS A 495 3.54 9.22 25.66
CA CYS A 495 3.52 10.58 25.12
C CYS A 495 3.66 11.63 26.22
N GLU A 496 2.90 11.48 27.31
CA GLU A 496 2.96 12.39 28.47
C GLU A 496 4.33 12.35 29.15
N ALA A 497 4.96 11.17 29.24
CA ALA A 497 6.28 11.02 29.81
C ALA A 497 7.40 11.66 28.98
N MET A 498 7.29 11.62 27.66
CA MET A 498 8.36 12.07 26.78
C MET A 498 8.64 13.57 26.93
N ASP A 499 7.59 14.35 27.20
CA ASP A 499 7.65 15.81 27.36
C ASP A 499 7.69 16.25 28.84
N ASN A 500 7.70 15.31 29.80
CA ASN A 500 7.81 15.62 31.22
C ASN A 500 9.29 15.88 31.60
N PRO A 501 9.67 17.12 32.01
CA PRO A 501 11.06 17.46 32.35
C PRO A 501 11.58 16.70 33.59
N ASP A 502 10.69 16.27 34.49
CA ASP A 502 11.05 15.60 35.74
C ASP A 502 11.31 14.10 35.57
N MET A 503 10.89 13.51 34.44
CA MET A 503 11.12 12.10 34.15
C MET A 503 12.52 11.85 33.58
N SER A 504 13.20 10.87 34.15
CA SER A 504 14.51 10.42 33.67
C SER A 504 14.42 9.74 32.30
N LEU A 505 15.53 9.75 31.55
CA LEU A 505 15.59 9.06 30.26
C LEU A 505 15.25 7.56 30.35
N LYS A 506 15.60 6.90 31.47
CA LYS A 506 15.27 5.48 31.68
C LYS A 506 13.78 5.26 31.85
N GLU A 507 13.07 6.15 32.55
CA GLU A 507 11.62 6.09 32.72
C GLU A 507 10.89 6.34 31.40
N ARG A 508 11.30 7.39 30.66
CA ARG A 508 10.76 7.67 29.30
C ARG A 508 10.95 6.47 28.37
N ALA A 509 12.15 5.88 28.35
CA ALA A 509 12.45 4.70 27.55
C ALA A 509 11.65 3.46 27.99
N ALA A 510 11.40 3.28 29.29
CA ALA A 510 10.60 2.17 29.81
C ALA A 510 9.14 2.28 29.37
N LEU A 511 8.53 3.47 29.47
CA LEU A 511 7.17 3.72 29.01
C LEU A 511 7.05 3.59 27.49
N CYS A 512 8.03 4.10 26.74
CA CYS A 512 8.07 3.90 25.29
C CYS A 512 8.17 2.40 24.91
N ARG A 513 9.03 1.62 25.61
CA ARG A 513 9.11 0.16 25.41
C ARG A 513 7.77 -0.53 25.70
N ALA A 514 7.06 -0.11 26.74
CA ALA A 514 5.74 -0.65 27.07
C ALA A 514 4.71 -0.34 25.97
N ALA A 515 4.69 0.90 25.48
CA ALA A 515 3.79 1.32 24.41
C ALA A 515 4.05 0.58 23.08
N VAL A 516 5.32 0.46 22.69
CA VAL A 516 5.75 -0.35 21.54
C VAL A 516 5.33 -1.82 21.69
N ALA A 517 5.51 -2.39 22.88
CA ALA A 517 5.13 -3.78 23.15
C ALA A 517 3.61 -3.99 23.09
N ARG A 518 2.83 -3.06 23.67
CA ARG A 518 1.36 -3.09 23.59
C ARG A 518 0.88 -3.01 22.16
N HIS A 519 1.40 -2.06 21.37
CA HIS A 519 1.00 -1.92 19.98
C HIS A 519 1.32 -3.20 19.19
N ALA A 520 2.53 -3.76 19.34
CA ALA A 520 2.88 -5.04 18.70
C ALA A 520 1.96 -6.19 19.12
N GLN A 521 1.53 -6.23 20.38
CA GLN A 521 0.54 -7.20 20.87
C GLN A 521 -0.83 -6.99 20.22
N TYR A 522 -1.30 -5.74 20.12
CA TYR A 522 -2.60 -5.43 19.52
C TYR A 522 -2.60 -5.74 18.01
N THR A 523 -1.54 -5.42 17.29
CA THR A 523 -1.38 -5.78 15.87
C THR A 523 -1.40 -7.29 15.68
N ALA A 524 -0.79 -8.07 16.58
CA ALA A 524 -0.87 -9.53 16.56
C ALA A 524 -2.32 -10.01 16.75
N TRP A 525 -3.08 -9.42 17.67
CA TRP A 525 -4.52 -9.71 17.80
C TRP A 525 -5.28 -9.37 16.52
N ALA A 526 -5.01 -8.21 15.91
CA ALA A 526 -5.71 -7.75 14.71
C ALA A 526 -5.46 -8.68 13.52
N VAL A 527 -4.20 -9.03 13.23
CA VAL A 527 -3.83 -9.99 12.17
C VAL A 527 -4.46 -11.36 12.40
N ASP A 528 -4.68 -11.74 13.67
CA ASP A 528 -5.31 -12.99 14.07
C ASP A 528 -6.86 -12.93 14.07
N GLY A 529 -7.45 -11.82 13.62
CA GLY A 529 -8.90 -11.61 13.65
C GLY A 529 -9.47 -11.60 15.07
N GLN A 530 -8.66 -11.17 16.04
CA GLN A 530 -8.95 -11.12 17.47
C GLN A 530 -9.12 -9.69 18.02
N ALA A 531 -9.02 -8.66 17.19
CA ALA A 531 -9.33 -7.30 17.62
C ALA A 531 -10.85 -7.06 17.67
N VAL A 532 -11.24 -5.81 17.93
CA VAL A 532 -12.62 -5.48 18.30
C VAL A 532 -13.46 -4.97 17.13
N ASP A 533 -12.84 -4.28 16.18
CA ASP A 533 -13.57 -3.44 15.22
C ASP A 533 -14.44 -4.22 14.25
N ARG A 534 -13.91 -5.28 13.60
CA ARG A 534 -14.76 -6.08 12.70
C ARG A 534 -15.82 -6.85 13.46
N HIS A 535 -15.52 -7.38 14.64
CA HIS A 535 -16.53 -8.09 15.44
C HIS A 535 -17.69 -7.16 15.84
N LEU A 536 -17.39 -5.98 16.40
CA LEU A 536 -18.42 -4.98 16.75
C LEU A 536 -19.21 -4.51 15.52
N LEU A 537 -18.56 -4.35 14.36
CA LEU A 537 -19.26 -4.09 13.10
C LEU A 537 -20.21 -5.24 12.72
N GLY A 538 -19.74 -6.50 12.81
CA GLY A 538 -20.56 -7.68 12.53
C GLY A 538 -21.81 -7.75 13.41
N LEU A 539 -21.69 -7.44 14.70
CA LEU A 539 -22.82 -7.37 15.62
C LEU A 539 -23.82 -6.26 15.24
N ARG A 540 -23.32 -5.11 14.74
CA ARG A 540 -24.19 -4.03 14.24
C ARG A 540 -24.92 -4.40 12.95
N LEU A 541 -24.23 -5.08 12.03
CA LEU A 541 -24.77 -5.44 10.72
C LEU A 541 -25.73 -6.63 10.76
N ILE A 542 -25.55 -7.57 11.70
CA ILE A 542 -26.45 -8.73 11.85
C ILE A 542 -27.79 -8.36 12.50
N ARG A 543 -27.85 -7.22 13.20
CA ARG A 543 -29.09 -6.67 13.78
C ARG A 543 -30.11 -6.41 12.67
N LYS A 544 -31.37 -6.77 12.89
CA LYS A 544 -32.44 -6.44 11.94
C LYS A 544 -32.77 -4.94 11.99
N PRO A 545 -33.26 -4.35 10.90
CA PRO A 545 -33.59 -2.93 10.88
C PRO A 545 -34.61 -2.48 11.95
N ASP A 546 -35.55 -3.35 12.32
CA ASP A 546 -36.66 -3.12 13.26
C ASP A 546 -36.29 -3.37 14.74
N GLU A 547 -35.16 -3.99 15.03
CA GLU A 547 -34.69 -4.22 16.40
C GLU A 547 -34.16 -2.92 17.03
N GLU A 548 -34.27 -2.71 18.34
CA GLU A 548 -33.67 -1.54 18.99
C GLU A 548 -32.13 -1.57 18.86
N VAL A 549 -31.51 -0.41 18.62
CA VAL A 549 -30.04 -0.31 18.60
C VAL A 549 -29.52 -0.43 20.04
N PRO A 550 -28.62 -1.39 20.33
CA PRO A 550 -28.00 -1.49 21.65
C PRO A 550 -27.43 -0.14 22.13
N ALA A 551 -27.63 0.21 23.41
CA ALA A 551 -27.17 1.48 23.98
C ALA A 551 -25.67 1.72 23.71
N LEU A 552 -24.86 0.67 23.84
CA LEU A 552 -23.43 0.66 23.49
C LEU A 552 -23.14 1.23 22.09
N PHE A 553 -23.94 0.90 21.08
CA PHE A 553 -23.73 1.36 19.70
C PHE A 553 -24.33 2.74 19.44
N ALA A 554 -25.26 3.19 20.29
CA ALA A 554 -25.82 4.53 20.25
C ALA A 554 -24.98 5.56 21.03
N ASP A 555 -24.07 5.10 21.89
CA ASP A 555 -23.18 5.95 22.70
C ASP A 555 -22.29 6.86 21.82
N PRO A 556 -22.22 8.17 22.11
CA PRO A 556 -21.27 9.09 21.48
C PRO A 556 -19.80 8.62 21.53
N VAL A 557 -19.39 7.93 22.59
CA VAL A 557 -18.04 7.35 22.73
C VAL A 557 -17.80 6.27 21.69
N PHE A 558 -18.79 5.43 21.39
CA PHE A 558 -18.66 4.41 20.34
C PHE A 558 -18.43 5.07 18.98
N ALA A 559 -19.23 6.08 18.65
CA ALA A 559 -19.06 6.87 17.43
C ALA A 559 -17.69 7.57 17.37
N ARG A 560 -17.25 8.19 18.47
CA ARG A 560 -15.93 8.84 18.58
C ARG A 560 -14.78 7.84 18.44
N SER A 561 -14.91 6.65 19.02
CA SER A 561 -13.89 5.59 18.95
C SER A 561 -13.76 4.95 17.56
N CYS A 562 -14.77 5.13 16.70
CA CYS A 562 -14.77 4.69 15.30
C CYS A 562 -14.53 5.85 14.32
N ARG A 563 -14.30 7.07 14.83
CA ARG A 563 -13.96 8.25 14.02
C ARG A 563 -12.44 8.42 13.95
N TRP A 564 -11.84 7.84 12.93
CA TRP A 564 -10.38 7.73 12.76
C TRP A 564 -9.72 9.07 12.40
N ARG A 565 -9.52 9.95 13.38
CA ARG A 565 -8.83 11.24 13.17
C ARG A 565 -7.35 11.08 12.83
N LEU A 566 -6.76 9.93 13.11
CA LEU A 566 -5.48 9.52 12.55
C LEU A 566 -5.63 8.17 11.87
N SER A 567 -5.65 8.15 10.54
CA SER A 567 -5.78 6.95 9.73
C SER A 567 -4.44 6.61 9.09
N THR A 568 -3.91 5.44 9.44
CA THR A 568 -2.53 5.05 9.12
C THR A 568 -2.48 3.70 8.41
N SER A 569 -1.45 3.51 7.59
CA SER A 569 -1.18 2.25 6.91
C SER A 569 0.26 2.21 6.43
N GLN A 570 0.86 1.04 6.54
CA GLN A 570 2.23 0.77 6.14
C GLN A 570 2.28 -0.06 4.85
N ILE A 571 3.07 0.37 3.88
CA ILE A 571 3.56 -0.49 2.78
C ILE A 571 5.06 -0.24 2.62
N SER A 572 5.89 -1.09 3.23
CA SER A 572 7.34 -0.93 3.20
C SER A 572 7.96 -1.77 2.10
N ASP A 573 8.09 -1.18 0.91
CA ASP A 573 8.82 -1.76 -0.21
C ASP A 573 9.80 -0.73 -0.81
N ASP A 574 11.04 -1.14 -1.04
CA ASP A 574 12.10 -0.28 -1.58
C ASP A 574 11.84 0.11 -3.05
N CYS A 575 10.92 -0.58 -3.74
CA CYS A 575 10.53 -0.22 -5.10
C CYS A 575 9.65 1.04 -5.18
N PHE A 576 9.22 1.61 -4.04
CA PHE A 576 8.41 2.82 -3.99
C PHE A 576 9.17 4.04 -3.47
N ASN A 577 8.96 5.18 -4.12
CA ASN A 577 9.41 6.51 -3.64
C ASN A 577 8.25 7.36 -3.10
N ALA A 578 7.01 7.00 -3.41
CA ALA A 578 5.82 7.67 -2.90
C ALA A 578 4.69 6.66 -2.65
N TYR A 579 3.90 6.92 -1.63
CA TYR A 579 2.71 6.13 -1.26
C TYR A 579 1.74 7.08 -0.55
N GLY A 580 0.44 6.99 -0.83
CA GLY A 580 -0.56 7.82 -0.17
C GLY A 580 -2.01 7.53 -0.55
N TRP A 581 -2.91 8.14 0.21
CA TRP A 581 -4.36 8.25 0.01
C TRP A 581 -4.85 9.48 0.82
N GLY A 582 -6.13 9.86 0.69
CA GLY A 582 -6.71 10.98 1.44
C GLY A 582 -7.14 10.63 2.87
N GLU A 583 -7.42 11.64 3.69
CA GLU A 583 -7.96 11.47 5.03
C GLU A 583 -9.38 10.85 5.00
N VAL A 584 -9.70 10.05 6.01
CA VAL A 584 -10.98 9.31 6.07
C VAL A 584 -12.08 10.06 6.83
N VAL A 585 -11.73 11.16 7.50
CA VAL A 585 -12.67 12.07 8.17
C VAL A 585 -12.19 13.52 7.97
N PRO A 586 -13.11 14.50 7.85
CA PRO A 586 -12.74 15.91 7.57
C PRO A 586 -11.80 16.57 8.59
N ASP A 587 -11.83 16.13 9.85
CA ASP A 587 -11.07 16.63 10.99
C ASP A 587 -9.90 15.71 11.38
N GLY A 588 -9.41 14.93 10.41
CA GLY A 588 -8.34 13.95 10.61
C GLY A 588 -7.26 13.98 9.54
N TYR A 589 -6.31 13.07 9.69
CA TYR A 589 -5.17 12.87 8.80
C TYR A 589 -5.21 11.50 8.13
N GLY A 590 -4.89 11.48 6.83
CA GLY A 590 -4.38 10.29 6.16
C GLY A 590 -2.86 10.26 6.32
N CYS A 591 -2.31 9.15 6.80
CA CYS A 591 -0.88 8.98 7.06
C CYS A 591 -0.38 7.66 6.48
N ALA A 592 0.08 7.74 5.23
CA ALA A 592 0.77 6.64 4.58
C ALA A 592 2.24 6.65 4.98
N TYR A 593 2.82 5.50 5.33
CA TYR A 593 4.23 5.46 5.65
C TYR A 593 4.96 4.21 5.15
N MET A 594 6.27 4.37 4.99
CA MET A 594 7.19 3.30 4.62
C MET A 594 8.38 3.29 5.59
N VAL A 595 8.74 2.09 6.04
CA VAL A 595 9.84 1.85 6.97
C VAL A 595 10.96 1.13 6.23
N LYS A 596 11.88 1.89 5.64
CA LYS A 596 13.01 1.37 4.87
C LYS A 596 14.21 1.09 5.77
N GLU A 597 15.29 0.55 5.20
CA GLU A 597 16.47 0.15 5.99
C GLU A 597 17.11 1.33 6.75
N THR A 598 17.31 2.45 6.05
CA THR A 598 18.05 3.61 6.54
C THR A 598 17.23 4.91 6.58
N GLU A 599 15.98 4.88 6.13
CA GLU A 599 15.09 6.05 6.07
C GLU A 599 13.65 5.66 6.37
N LEU A 600 12.83 6.66 6.69
CA LEU A 600 11.38 6.57 6.82
C LEU A 600 10.74 7.57 5.84
N TYR A 601 9.57 7.22 5.32
CA TYR A 601 8.76 8.11 4.48
C TYR A 601 7.37 8.20 5.07
N PHE A 602 6.80 9.40 5.05
CA PHE A 602 5.40 9.66 5.38
C PHE A 602 4.75 10.47 4.26
N CYS A 603 3.46 10.25 3.99
CA CYS A 603 2.63 11.14 3.20
C CYS A 603 1.42 11.52 4.04
N LEU A 604 1.33 12.80 4.37
CA LEU A 604 0.31 13.36 5.26
C LEU A 604 -0.73 14.10 4.43
N THR A 605 -1.99 13.71 4.53
CA THR A 605 -3.12 14.43 3.93
C THR A 605 -4.07 14.92 5.01
N SER A 606 -4.69 16.08 4.79
CA SER A 606 -5.80 16.58 5.62
C SER A 606 -6.55 17.70 4.90
N LEU A 607 -7.71 18.09 5.43
CA LEU A 607 -8.43 19.30 5.01
C LEU A 607 -7.97 20.53 5.81
N LYS A 608 -6.76 21.02 5.49
CA LYS A 608 -6.17 22.24 6.09
C LYS A 608 -5.93 22.17 7.60
N LEU A 609 -5.43 21.03 8.11
CA LEU A 609 -5.08 20.88 9.53
C LEU A 609 -3.62 21.22 9.87
N GLY A 610 -2.82 21.61 8.86
CA GLY A 610 -1.40 21.92 9.05
C GLY A 610 -0.53 20.67 8.93
N SER A 611 -0.69 19.94 7.83
CA SER A 611 0.00 18.67 7.55
C SER A 611 1.53 18.81 7.52
N LYS A 612 2.04 19.98 7.13
CA LYS A 612 3.48 20.27 7.15
C LYS A 612 4.01 20.32 8.59
N GLU A 613 3.35 21.07 9.46
CA GLU A 613 3.71 21.16 10.88
C GLU A 613 3.56 19.80 11.58
N PHE A 614 2.55 19.01 11.20
CA PHE A 614 2.45 17.64 11.70
C PHE A 614 3.65 16.78 11.28
N GLY A 615 4.12 16.92 10.04
CA GLY A 615 5.35 16.27 9.56
C GLY A 615 6.59 16.70 10.33
N GLU A 616 6.71 17.99 10.68
CA GLU A 616 7.79 18.52 11.53
C GLU A 616 7.76 17.86 12.91
N HIS A 617 6.59 17.77 13.56
CA HIS A 617 6.45 17.06 14.83
C HIS A 617 6.75 15.57 14.77
N ILE A 618 6.49 14.90 13.63
CA ILE A 618 6.88 13.50 13.43
C ILE A 618 8.40 13.36 13.41
N VAL A 619 9.10 14.27 12.71
CA VAL A 619 10.57 14.30 12.69
C VAL A 619 11.13 14.52 14.10
N ASP A 620 10.61 15.50 14.83
CA ASP A 620 11.05 15.78 16.21
C ASP A 620 10.81 14.58 17.13
N ALA A 621 9.63 13.95 17.06
CA ALA A 621 9.31 12.74 17.82
C ALA A 621 10.30 11.60 17.53
N LEU A 622 10.64 11.38 16.25
CA LEU A 622 11.61 10.36 15.84
C LEU A 622 13.01 10.69 16.37
N GLU A 623 13.45 11.94 16.33
CA GLU A 623 14.77 12.35 16.82
C GLU A 623 14.88 12.22 18.34
N ASP A 624 13.84 12.63 19.08
CA ASP A 624 13.78 12.52 20.54
C ASP A 624 13.78 11.07 21.02
N MET A 625 12.99 10.21 20.36
CA MET A 625 12.97 8.78 20.64
C MET A 625 14.36 8.17 20.39
N ARG A 626 15.01 8.51 19.27
CA ARG A 626 16.38 8.06 18.98
C ARG A 626 17.35 8.51 20.07
N PHE A 627 17.35 9.80 20.41
CA PHE A 627 18.22 10.35 21.45
C PHE A 627 18.05 9.58 22.76
N THR A 628 16.80 9.41 23.20
CA THR A 628 16.46 8.71 24.43
C THR A 628 17.04 7.29 24.45
N PHE A 629 16.82 6.50 23.39
CA PHE A 629 17.32 5.12 23.35
C PHE A 629 18.83 5.00 23.18
N GLU A 630 19.48 5.92 22.45
CA GLU A 630 20.94 5.95 22.37
C GLU A 630 21.57 6.27 23.72
N GLN A 631 21.03 7.22 24.47
CA GLN A 631 21.53 7.56 25.81
C GLN A 631 21.25 6.45 26.82
N VAL A 632 20.03 5.90 26.85
CA VAL A 632 19.69 4.80 27.76
C VAL A 632 20.56 3.58 27.50
N ARG A 633 20.88 3.25 26.24
CA ARG A 633 21.81 2.17 25.92
C ARG A 633 23.22 2.43 26.45
N LYS A 634 23.69 3.69 26.49
CA LYS A 634 25.00 4.03 27.10
C LYS A 634 24.94 3.86 28.62
N ILE A 635 23.86 4.31 29.25
CA ILE A 635 23.63 4.18 30.70
C ILE A 635 23.58 2.70 31.08
N GLU A 636 22.74 1.89 30.42
CA GLU A 636 22.60 0.45 30.67
C GLU A 636 23.93 -0.30 30.49
N LYS A 637 24.75 0.08 29.51
CA LYS A 637 26.09 -0.49 29.32
C LYS A 637 27.06 -0.11 30.45
N ALA A 638 27.05 1.14 30.90
CA ALA A 638 27.90 1.61 31.99
C ALA A 638 27.50 0.92 33.31
N GLU A 639 26.20 0.82 33.58
CA GLU A 639 25.65 0.09 34.74
C GLU A 639 26.03 -1.40 34.69
N ALA A 640 25.91 -2.05 33.52
CA ALA A 640 26.30 -3.45 33.36
C ALA A 640 27.81 -3.67 33.55
N ALA A 641 28.64 -2.76 33.03
CA ALA A 641 30.09 -2.80 33.23
C ALA A 641 30.45 -2.61 34.72
N GLN A 642 29.81 -1.65 35.40
CA GLN A 642 30.01 -1.42 36.82
C GLN A 642 29.56 -2.63 37.65
N ALA A 643 28.40 -3.21 37.34
CA ALA A 643 27.91 -4.42 37.99
C ALA A 643 28.86 -5.61 37.79
N ALA A 644 29.45 -5.76 36.60
CA ALA A 644 30.45 -6.80 36.33
C ALA A 644 31.75 -6.58 37.14
N ILE A 645 32.21 -5.33 37.28
CA ILE A 645 33.38 -4.99 38.13
C ILE A 645 33.09 -5.33 39.59
N VAL A 646 31.92 -4.95 40.11
CA VAL A 646 31.51 -5.26 41.49
C VAL A 646 31.39 -6.78 41.71
N ALA A 647 30.78 -7.50 40.76
CA ALA A 647 30.67 -8.95 40.83
C ALA A 647 32.04 -9.65 40.79
N ALA A 648 32.97 -9.18 39.96
CA ALA A 648 34.33 -9.71 39.90
C ALA A 648 35.11 -9.43 41.20
N ALA A 649 34.95 -8.25 41.80
CA ALA A 649 35.55 -7.92 43.08
C ALA A 649 35.01 -8.81 44.22
N ALA A 650 33.68 -9.01 44.27
CA ALA A 650 33.04 -9.89 45.24
C ALA A 650 33.50 -11.36 45.07
N ALA A 651 33.63 -11.83 43.83
CA ALA A 651 34.14 -13.17 43.54
C ALA A 651 35.61 -13.34 43.99
N ALA A 652 36.46 -12.34 43.75
CA ALA A 652 37.85 -12.36 44.21
C ALA A 652 37.96 -12.34 45.75
N GLU A 653 37.10 -11.59 46.44
CA GLU A 653 37.04 -11.60 47.91
C GLU A 653 36.56 -12.95 48.45
N ALA A 654 35.53 -13.54 47.84
CA ALA A 654 35.04 -14.87 48.20
C ALA A 654 36.13 -15.94 48.02
N GLN A 655 36.91 -15.86 46.92
CA GLN A 655 38.04 -16.75 46.68
C GLN A 655 39.12 -16.59 47.76
N ARG A 656 39.50 -15.35 48.11
CA ARG A 656 40.47 -15.10 49.21
C ARG A 656 39.99 -15.65 50.55
N LYS A 657 38.70 -15.52 50.87
CA LYS A 657 38.11 -16.10 52.09
C LYS A 657 38.16 -17.63 52.07
N ALA A 658 37.86 -18.26 50.94
CA ALA A 658 37.94 -19.70 50.78
C ALA A 658 39.39 -20.22 50.91
N GLU A 659 40.36 -19.55 50.30
CA GLU A 659 41.78 -19.86 50.43
C GLU A 659 42.27 -19.71 51.89
N PHE A 660 41.81 -18.68 52.61
CA PHE A 660 42.13 -18.48 54.02
C PHE A 660 41.53 -19.57 54.93
N GLU A 661 40.27 -19.98 54.70
CA GLU A 661 39.65 -21.09 55.43
C GLU A 661 40.34 -22.43 55.12
N LEU A 662 40.75 -22.66 53.87
CA LEU A 662 41.55 -23.84 53.51
C LEU A 662 42.88 -23.86 54.26
N ALA A 663 43.60 -22.74 54.28
CA ALA A 663 44.86 -22.61 55.02
C ALA A 663 44.68 -22.85 56.53
N LYS A 664 43.52 -22.47 57.09
CA LYS A 664 43.19 -22.71 58.49
C LYS A 664 42.87 -24.18 58.77
N ILE A 665 42.22 -24.87 57.82
CA ILE A 665 42.01 -26.32 57.87
C ILE A 665 43.37 -27.04 57.81
N ASP A 666 44.25 -26.66 56.89
CA ASP A 666 45.59 -27.25 56.76
C ASP A 666 46.42 -27.05 58.05
N GLN A 667 46.37 -25.85 58.66
CA GLN A 667 47.00 -25.62 59.97
C GLN A 667 46.41 -26.47 61.10
N ASN A 668 45.10 -26.71 61.10
CA ASN A 668 44.45 -27.58 62.09
C ASN A 668 44.80 -29.06 61.87
N ILE A 669 44.96 -29.50 60.61
CA ILE A 669 45.44 -30.85 60.27
C ILE A 669 46.89 -31.01 60.73
N GLU A 670 47.78 -30.07 60.43
CA GLU A 670 49.17 -30.10 60.92
C GLU A 670 49.26 -30.05 62.46
N ALA A 671 48.34 -29.34 63.13
CA ALA A 671 48.27 -29.33 64.60
C ALA A 671 47.75 -30.66 65.17
N SER A 672 46.81 -31.32 64.48
CA SER A 672 46.31 -32.66 64.82
C SER A 672 47.40 -33.73 64.63
N GLU A 673 48.16 -33.68 63.54
CA GLU A 673 49.27 -34.59 63.27
C GLU A 673 50.43 -34.42 64.28
N ARG A 674 50.65 -33.20 64.80
CA ARG A 674 51.59 -32.96 65.92
C ARG A 674 51.09 -33.47 67.27
N LEU A 675 49.79 -33.61 67.46
CA LEU A 675 49.17 -34.19 68.67
C LEU A 675 49.16 -35.73 68.63
N GLU A 676 49.11 -36.35 67.44
CA GLU A 676 49.16 -37.82 67.27
C GLU A 676 50.57 -38.42 67.34
N HIS A 677 51.64 -37.62 67.25
CA HIS A 677 53.02 -38.10 67.38
C HIS A 677 53.52 -38.31 68.83
N SER A 678 52.61 -38.37 69.80
CA SER A 678 52.90 -38.63 71.22
C SER A 678 52.03 -39.78 71.76
N VAL A 679 52.15 -41.00 71.22
CA VAL A 679 52.05 -42.31 71.91
C VAL A 679 52.53 -43.41 70.93
N ILE A 680 53.25 -44.40 71.48
CA ILE A 680 54.17 -45.38 70.88
C ILE A 680 53.42 -46.69 70.42
N PRO A 681 54.07 -47.82 70.06
CA PRO A 681 54.61 -48.31 68.77
C PRO A 681 53.86 -49.52 68.13
N ASP A 682 54.29 -49.87 66.90
CA ASP A 682 54.39 -51.19 66.23
C ASP A 682 53.37 -52.32 66.55
N GLN A 683 52.71 -52.85 65.49
CA GLN A 683 52.85 -54.25 65.04
C GLN A 683 52.09 -54.59 63.74
N TYR A 684 52.69 -55.52 62.99
CA TYR A 684 52.33 -56.21 61.74
C TYR A 684 50.84 -56.63 61.54
N ILE A 685 50.38 -56.68 60.27
CA ILE A 685 49.94 -57.91 59.52
C ILE A 685 49.26 -57.55 58.17
N THR A 686 49.39 -58.49 57.23
CA THR A 686 49.19 -58.57 55.77
C THR A 686 47.76 -58.60 55.18
N SER A 687 47.57 -58.11 53.92
CA SER A 687 46.93 -58.77 52.72
C SER A 687 46.37 -57.73 51.69
N ARG A 688 46.90 -57.60 50.45
CA ARG A 688 46.49 -58.17 49.13
C ARG A 688 44.97 -58.03 48.83
N SER A 689 44.42 -57.37 47.77
CA SER A 689 44.76 -57.21 46.31
C SER A 689 43.78 -56.16 45.66
N PRO A 690 43.66 -55.98 44.32
CA PRO A 690 44.60 -55.38 43.35
C PRO A 690 44.02 -54.20 42.50
N SER A 691 44.93 -53.51 41.79
CA SER A 691 44.70 -52.45 40.78
C SER A 691 44.07 -52.98 39.46
N PRO A 692 43.59 -52.13 38.53
CA PRO A 692 44.48 -51.64 37.44
C PRO A 692 44.15 -50.18 36.98
N ALA A 693 45.11 -49.29 36.75
CA ALA A 693 46.02 -49.10 35.60
C ALA A 693 45.62 -47.89 34.73
N ARG A 694 46.54 -46.91 34.69
CA ARG A 694 46.63 -45.76 33.75
C ARG A 694 47.02 -46.28 32.34
N PRO A 695 46.94 -45.48 31.26
CA PRO A 695 48.17 -44.81 30.75
C PRO A 695 47.87 -43.49 29.96
N PRO A 696 48.75 -42.90 29.09
CA PRO A 696 49.30 -41.55 29.30
C PRO A 696 49.15 -40.57 28.10
N MET A 697 49.62 -39.32 28.29
CA MET A 697 49.92 -38.25 27.29
C MET A 697 51.05 -38.66 26.28
N PRO A 698 51.45 -37.95 25.17
CA PRO A 698 51.43 -36.48 24.91
C PRO A 698 51.28 -35.97 23.43
N ALA A 699 51.59 -34.67 23.20
CA ALA A 699 51.35 -33.69 22.10
C ALA A 699 52.23 -33.79 20.79
N PRO A 700 52.46 -32.72 19.97
CA PRO A 700 51.61 -31.91 19.05
C PRO A 700 52.14 -31.80 17.57
N ARG A 701 51.34 -31.32 16.58
CA ARG A 701 51.66 -30.30 15.52
C ARG A 701 50.84 -30.34 14.19
N THR A 702 50.47 -29.13 13.73
CA THR A 702 50.42 -28.52 12.36
C THR A 702 49.35 -28.83 11.28
N SER A 703 48.48 -27.82 11.07
CA SER A 703 48.11 -27.05 9.83
C SER A 703 47.49 -27.69 8.56
N LEU A 704 46.28 -27.23 8.14
CA LEU A 704 45.99 -26.34 6.98
C LEU A 704 44.50 -26.39 6.50
N PHE A 705 43.91 -25.20 6.30
CA PHE A 705 42.80 -24.74 5.41
C PHE A 705 41.30 -25.18 5.51
N PHE A 706 40.48 -24.20 5.92
CA PHE A 706 39.18 -23.67 5.41
C PHE A 706 38.24 -24.50 4.48
N GLN A 707 36.95 -24.63 4.85
CA GLN A 707 35.80 -23.80 4.41
C GLN A 707 34.43 -24.31 4.96
N LYS A 708 33.60 -23.36 5.48
CA LYS A 708 32.12 -23.16 5.45
C LYS A 708 31.17 -24.39 5.36
N ASN A 709 29.95 -24.43 5.90
CA ASN A 709 29.05 -23.63 6.74
C ASN A 709 27.77 -24.48 6.85
N ASP A 710 27.27 -24.83 8.05
CA ASP A 710 25.83 -24.97 8.34
C ASP A 710 25.63 -25.15 9.86
N PRO A 711 24.70 -24.43 10.53
CA PRO A 711 23.98 -25.11 11.60
C PRO A 711 22.51 -24.68 11.76
N VAL A 712 21.61 -25.64 11.56
CA VAL A 712 20.37 -25.77 12.35
C VAL A 712 20.61 -26.87 13.37
N LEU A 713 20.62 -26.52 14.66
CA LEU A 713 20.14 -27.30 15.83
C LEU A 713 20.71 -26.73 17.14
N ARG A 714 19.87 -26.75 18.19
CA ARG A 714 20.06 -26.31 19.59
C ARG A 714 19.62 -24.84 19.82
N THR A 715 18.68 -24.49 20.71
CA THR A 715 18.33 -25.02 22.04
C THR A 715 16.92 -24.59 22.48
N ALA A 716 16.13 -25.50 23.06
CA ALA A 716 14.76 -25.30 23.53
C ALA A 716 14.62 -25.27 25.08
N ALA A 717 15.57 -24.67 25.81
CA ALA A 717 15.59 -24.75 27.29
C ALA A 717 15.65 -23.39 28.02
N ALA A 718 15.14 -22.30 27.44
CA ALA A 718 15.25 -20.95 28.01
C ALA A 718 13.93 -20.18 28.19
N ARG A 719 12.77 -20.85 28.32
CA ARG A 719 11.46 -20.19 28.27
C ARG A 719 10.60 -20.15 29.54
N ASN A 720 11.05 -20.64 30.70
CA ASN A 720 10.16 -20.79 31.87
C ASN A 720 10.46 -19.92 33.13
N ALA A 721 11.15 -18.78 33.01
CA ALA A 721 11.54 -17.99 34.20
C ALA A 721 10.84 -16.61 34.38
N MET A 722 10.00 -16.14 33.46
CA MET A 722 9.45 -14.77 33.53
C MET A 722 8.01 -14.65 34.08
N ALA A 723 7.31 -15.75 34.35
CA ALA A 723 5.88 -15.73 34.66
C ALA A 723 5.51 -15.50 36.14
N LYS A 724 6.45 -15.11 37.03
CA LYS A 724 6.18 -15.06 38.48
C LYS A 724 6.52 -13.76 39.22
N ALA A 725 6.75 -12.65 38.53
CA ALA A 725 7.18 -11.40 39.18
C ALA A 725 6.17 -10.24 39.16
N GLN A 726 4.94 -10.42 38.66
CA GLN A 726 4.11 -9.28 38.25
C GLN A 726 2.83 -9.04 39.09
N GLU A 727 2.75 -9.59 40.31
CA GLU A 727 1.50 -9.60 41.09
C GLU A 727 1.51 -8.74 42.37
N LYS A 728 2.45 -7.80 42.57
CA LYS A 728 2.54 -7.14 43.90
C LYS A 728 3.05 -5.70 43.97
N TYR A 729 2.51 -4.82 43.15
CA TYR A 729 2.63 -3.38 43.34
C TYR A 729 1.29 -2.75 42.92
N TRP A 730 0.23 -2.94 43.72
CA TRP A 730 -0.26 -1.91 44.65
C TRP A 730 -0.18 -0.51 44.01
N SER A 731 -1.28 -0.02 43.45
CA SER A 731 -2.38 0.64 44.18
C SER A 731 -2.00 2.02 44.70
N GLY A 732 -2.92 2.96 44.50
CA GLY A 732 -3.17 3.96 45.53
C GLY A 732 -3.19 5.38 45.00
N ILE A 733 -4.43 5.88 44.86
CA ILE A 733 -4.89 7.13 45.46
C ILE A 733 -4.34 8.39 44.76
N ASP A 734 -5.10 9.01 43.88
CA ASP A 734 -6.33 9.80 44.11
C ASP A 734 -6.00 11.29 44.33
N ASP A 735 -6.84 12.08 43.66
CA ASP A 735 -7.51 13.26 44.20
C ASP A 735 -6.99 14.69 43.88
N ILE A 736 -7.82 15.35 43.04
CA ILE A 736 -8.44 16.67 43.20
C ILE A 736 -8.30 17.62 41.99
N ALA A 737 -9.38 17.58 41.20
CA ALA A 737 -10.06 18.62 40.41
C ALA A 737 -10.05 20.02 41.05
N PHE A 738 -10.19 21.15 40.37
CA PHE A 738 -11.28 21.73 39.54
C PHE A 738 -10.68 23.05 38.98
N GLY A 739 -11.09 23.70 37.89
CA GLY A 739 -12.30 23.69 37.07
C GLY A 739 -12.35 25.01 36.28
N ASP A 740 -13.09 25.00 35.16
CA ASP A 740 -13.94 26.08 34.60
C ASP A 740 -13.36 27.49 34.31
N LEU A 741 -13.71 28.24 33.27
CA LEU A 741 -14.69 28.16 32.17
C LEU A 741 -14.48 29.40 31.24
N THR A 742 -15.03 29.33 30.02
CA THR A 742 -15.53 30.42 29.13
C THR A 742 -14.59 31.28 28.26
N ILE A 743 -14.44 30.83 27.01
CA ILE A 743 -14.96 31.41 25.74
C ILE A 743 -15.20 32.92 25.65
N GLY A 744 -14.60 33.54 24.62
CA GLY A 744 -15.08 34.79 24.03
C GLY A 744 -14.25 35.25 22.82
N SER A 745 -14.72 34.96 21.60
CA SER A 745 -14.18 35.56 20.35
C SER A 745 -14.61 37.02 20.20
N PRO A 746 -13.83 37.86 19.47
CA PRO A 746 -14.35 38.33 18.18
C PRO A 746 -13.29 38.56 17.07
N LYS A 747 -13.72 38.36 15.81
CA LYS A 747 -13.13 38.85 14.55
C LYS A 747 -13.72 40.25 14.21
N PRO A 748 -13.40 40.89 13.06
CA PRO A 748 -12.13 41.10 12.35
C PRO A 748 -11.99 42.56 11.82
N GLN A 749 -10.84 42.98 11.28
CA GLN A 749 -10.81 44.08 10.27
C GLN A 749 -9.72 43.92 9.19
N TYR A 750 -10.13 44.36 7.99
CA TYR A 750 -9.51 44.36 6.67
C TYR A 750 -8.27 45.26 6.52
N ARG A 751 -7.40 44.94 5.53
CA ARG A 751 -7.04 45.88 4.44
C ARG A 751 -6.32 45.22 3.26
N SER A 752 -6.78 45.60 2.07
CA SER A 752 -6.23 45.35 0.72
C SER A 752 -5.19 46.41 0.37
N LEU A 753 -4.22 46.07 -0.51
CA LEU A 753 -3.55 46.99 -1.45
C LEU A 753 -2.82 46.20 -2.56
N MET A 754 -3.17 46.49 -3.83
CA MET A 754 -2.40 46.21 -5.06
C MET A 754 -1.62 47.48 -5.48
N PRO A 755 -0.61 47.38 -6.38
CA PRO A 755 -0.86 47.88 -7.75
C PRO A 755 -0.11 47.13 -8.90
N ALA A 756 -0.48 47.49 -10.14
CA ALA A 756 -0.09 46.94 -11.44
C ALA A 756 0.92 47.82 -12.23
N ASN A 757 1.55 47.27 -13.29
CA ASN A 757 2.03 47.88 -14.56
C ASN A 757 2.65 46.77 -15.46
N SER A 758 2.21 46.45 -16.70
CA SER A 758 2.38 47.10 -18.03
C SER A 758 3.86 47.19 -18.50
N MET A 759 4.33 46.99 -19.76
CA MET A 759 3.81 46.55 -21.07
C MET A 759 5.03 46.35 -22.04
N SER A 760 4.83 45.60 -23.14
CA SER A 760 5.41 45.77 -24.51
C SER A 760 6.76 45.16 -24.94
N SER A 761 6.69 44.49 -26.10
CA SER A 761 7.74 44.10 -27.06
C SER A 761 7.74 45.06 -28.28
N PRO A 762 8.75 45.00 -29.17
CA PRO A 762 8.44 44.74 -30.59
C PRO A 762 9.53 44.01 -31.43
N SER A 763 9.09 43.57 -32.62
CA SER A 763 9.75 42.85 -33.72
C SER A 763 10.50 43.73 -34.74
N SER A 764 11.43 43.17 -35.55
CA SER A 764 11.44 43.25 -37.04
C SER A 764 12.66 42.60 -37.75
N SER A 765 12.39 42.19 -39.01
CA SER A 765 13.14 41.67 -40.19
C SER A 765 14.42 42.43 -40.64
N SER A 766 15.28 42.10 -41.62
CA SER A 766 15.60 41.00 -42.59
C SER A 766 16.86 41.43 -43.40
N THR A 767 17.72 40.53 -43.94
CA THR A 767 18.18 40.43 -45.37
C THR A 767 19.51 39.67 -45.61
N ALA A 768 19.41 38.66 -46.51
CA ALA A 768 20.24 38.26 -47.67
C ALA A 768 21.76 37.89 -47.64
N ALA A 769 21.99 36.69 -48.22
CA ALA A 769 23.00 36.27 -49.22
C ALA A 769 24.38 35.69 -48.82
N ALA A 770 24.56 34.37 -49.09
CA ALA A 770 25.61 33.80 -49.97
C ALA A 770 25.56 32.24 -49.95
N THR A 771 25.66 31.61 -51.11
CA THR A 771 25.74 30.15 -51.28
C THR A 771 27.21 29.69 -51.33
N PRO A 772 27.54 28.49 -50.82
CA PRO A 772 28.46 27.66 -51.60
C PRO A 772 28.09 26.17 -51.67
N ALA A 773 28.49 25.60 -52.82
CA ALA A 773 28.91 24.22 -53.11
C ALA A 773 28.22 23.03 -52.41
N LYS A 774 27.62 22.17 -53.27
CA LYS A 774 27.13 20.83 -52.96
C LYS A 774 28.25 19.93 -52.44
N THR A 775 28.23 19.64 -51.15
CA THR A 775 28.76 18.41 -50.55
C THR A 775 27.58 17.69 -49.89
N GLY A 776 27.52 16.36 -50.03
CA GLY A 776 26.39 15.55 -49.56
C GLY A 776 26.12 15.78 -48.08
N ARG A 777 25.02 16.47 -47.76
CA ARG A 777 24.58 16.64 -46.37
C ARG A 777 24.16 15.29 -45.81
N PRO A 778 24.60 14.90 -44.60
CA PRO A 778 23.87 13.90 -43.83
C PRO A 778 22.43 14.41 -43.69
N ARG A 779 21.44 13.54 -43.88
CA ARG A 779 20.03 13.89 -43.65
C ARG A 779 19.94 14.52 -42.25
N SER A 780 19.38 15.72 -42.14
CA SER A 780 19.16 16.33 -40.82
C SER A 780 18.33 15.37 -39.97
N GLU A 781 18.63 15.24 -38.68
CA GLU A 781 17.88 14.40 -37.73
C GLU A 781 16.35 14.64 -37.85
N SER A 782 15.94 15.89 -38.14
CA SER A 782 14.54 16.28 -38.37
C SER A 782 13.87 15.62 -39.59
N SER A 783 14.62 15.19 -40.60
CA SER A 783 14.10 14.50 -41.79
C SER A 783 14.01 12.99 -41.59
N GLN A 784 14.93 12.41 -40.82
CA GLN A 784 14.89 11.00 -40.42
C GLN A 784 13.78 10.75 -39.41
N LEU A 785 13.64 11.62 -38.40
CA LEU A 785 12.55 11.55 -37.43
C LEU A 785 11.17 11.65 -38.08
N ARG A 786 11.01 12.54 -39.09
CA ARG A 786 9.76 12.63 -39.85
C ARG A 786 9.45 11.36 -40.65
N ALA A 787 10.44 10.78 -41.33
CA ALA A 787 10.26 9.54 -42.06
C ALA A 787 9.94 8.37 -41.12
N PHE A 788 10.65 8.28 -39.99
CA PHE A 788 10.44 7.31 -38.93
C PHE A 788 9.01 7.38 -38.36
N MET A 789 8.57 8.60 -38.00
CA MET A 789 7.24 8.81 -37.44
C MET A 789 6.11 8.54 -38.44
N ALA A 790 6.32 8.83 -39.72
CA ALA A 790 5.33 8.53 -40.74
C ALA A 790 5.28 7.03 -41.10
N ILE A 791 6.40 6.30 -40.96
CA ILE A 791 6.39 4.82 -40.98
C ILE A 791 5.56 4.26 -39.82
N LEU A 792 5.76 4.77 -38.60
CA LEU A 792 4.95 4.37 -37.43
C LEU A 792 3.45 4.59 -37.68
N MET A 793 3.07 5.69 -38.31
CA MET A 793 1.67 6.00 -38.64
C MET A 793 1.10 5.21 -39.82
N GLY A 794 1.93 4.41 -40.51
CA GLY A 794 1.55 3.65 -41.70
C GLY A 794 1.24 4.54 -42.91
N GLU A 795 2.02 5.59 -43.14
CA GLU A 795 1.91 6.43 -44.34
C GLU A 795 2.61 5.76 -45.54
N ASP A 796 1.82 5.13 -46.43
CA ASP A 796 2.33 4.34 -47.58
C ASP A 796 3.20 5.14 -48.57
N GLY A 797 3.05 6.47 -48.60
CA GLY A 797 3.76 7.36 -49.52
C GLY A 797 5.28 7.47 -49.28
N ILE A 798 5.79 7.03 -48.12
CA ILE A 798 7.20 7.14 -47.77
C ILE A 798 8.01 5.94 -48.28
N LEU A 799 7.46 4.73 -48.18
CA LEU A 799 8.11 3.55 -48.75
C LEU A 799 8.10 3.56 -50.27
N SER A 800 7.06 4.08 -50.92
CA SER A 800 7.08 4.22 -52.39
C SER A 800 8.23 5.12 -52.86
N ARG A 801 8.56 6.16 -52.08
CA ARG A 801 9.71 7.05 -52.31
C ARG A 801 11.07 6.46 -51.92
N LEU A 802 11.12 5.58 -50.90
CA LEU A 802 12.35 4.89 -50.49
C LEU A 802 12.67 3.72 -51.45
N ARG A 803 11.67 2.93 -51.85
CA ARG A 803 11.77 1.86 -52.86
C ARG A 803 12.13 2.42 -54.25
N SER A 804 11.56 3.55 -54.66
CA SER A 804 11.92 4.19 -55.95
C SER A 804 13.37 4.68 -55.98
N LYS A 805 13.91 5.15 -54.85
CA LYS A 805 15.32 5.54 -54.71
C LYS A 805 16.30 4.36 -54.73
N ARG A 806 15.87 3.18 -54.26
CA ARG A 806 16.67 1.95 -54.33
C ARG A 806 16.68 1.37 -55.75
N ASN A 807 15.54 1.40 -56.43
CA ASN A 807 15.44 0.94 -57.83
C ASN A 807 16.14 1.87 -58.82
N SER A 808 16.30 3.17 -58.51
CA SER A 808 17.10 4.09 -59.32
C SER A 808 18.62 4.01 -59.05
N GLY A 809 19.04 3.37 -57.94
CA GLY A 809 20.45 3.12 -57.61
C GLY A 809 21.05 1.84 -58.22
N LEU A 810 20.22 0.97 -58.80
CA LEU A 810 20.62 -0.28 -59.47
C LEU A 810 20.73 -0.13 -61.01
N GLY A 811 20.67 1.10 -61.54
CA GLY A 811 20.80 1.40 -62.97
C GLY A 811 22.25 1.69 -63.40
N SER A 812 22.89 0.69 -64.03
CA SER A 812 24.07 0.73 -64.91
C SER A 812 25.26 1.65 -64.53
N LYS A 813 26.23 1.11 -63.80
CA LYS A 813 27.66 1.40 -64.08
C LYS A 813 28.14 0.41 -65.15
N LYS A 814 27.97 0.74 -66.43
CA LYS A 814 28.78 0.13 -67.48
C LYS A 814 30.21 0.65 -67.30
N ALA A 815 31.13 -0.28 -67.11
CA ALA A 815 32.56 -0.01 -67.08
C ALA A 815 33.02 0.54 -68.45
N SER A 816 33.69 1.68 -68.44
CA SER A 816 34.54 2.13 -69.55
C SER A 816 35.94 1.57 -69.31
N PRO A 817 36.60 0.92 -70.29
CA PRO A 817 38.00 0.52 -70.14
C PRO A 817 38.90 1.76 -70.27
N PRO A 818 40.09 1.77 -69.65
CA PRO A 818 41.01 2.89 -69.80
C PRO A 818 41.79 2.76 -71.11
N PRO A 819 42.24 3.88 -71.68
CA PRO A 819 43.50 3.88 -72.42
C PRO A 819 44.54 4.74 -71.70
N SER A 820 45.75 4.20 -71.62
CA SER A 820 47.02 4.90 -71.42
C SER A 820 47.67 5.10 -72.81
N PRO A 821 48.68 5.99 -72.99
CA PRO A 821 49.27 6.96 -72.07
C PRO A 821 48.73 8.39 -72.23
#